data_AF-A0A2E7IQK4-F1
#
_entry.id   AF-A0A2E7IQK4-F1
#
_cell.length_a   1.000
_cell.length_b   1.000
_cell.length_c   1.000
_cell.angle_alpha   90.00
_cell.angle_beta   90.00
_cell.angle_gamma   90.00
#
_symmetry.space_group_name_H-M   'P 1'
#
loop_
_entity.id
_entity.type
_entity.pdbx_description
1 polymer ?
#
loop_
_entity_poly.entity_id
_entity_poly.type
_entity_poly.pdbx_seq_one_letter_code
_entity_poly.pdbx_strand_id
1 'polypeptide(L)'
;MVAHDEIIDGVYISTDYVYDDHGPNTDGAAGGDSTYPTDGTPYFKNAADLVEVRVMPVESENKLLIGVRFNTLIDPAIPVAAIGIADNSTPQLSESWPFSPGISAKGTRFVITLRGDKTTLTDLSSGKSSEFTTLVFNDQSSTLRNLENTFTAIIPLTELGDLASNSTGEWRLHAASGLWEGNQWAEAPFDIAFFEDTFVNWQQNEQATLLTSGDLSSAQGILKFDDFPFRSPAMSPGRYARVYPSPISSLIGEGIVPWTQQVEGVKIPTLNHYRGLYLPYTIWIPEEIASATQLPLFIYLHGASQNHLGHLQPFVDGIIDVAAIVIAPTGAGELSFYKEAGEVDALSSMNDVTQHYPIDLDRVFLSGLSMGGQGTFSVGTHRPDLFAAALPFIGTGQSTFNEDIPGNTEIIPANRWMNSTGRKMLENALNLPFRMANGALDPIVNLTWPTQDVARMKELQNDHQFLIFHGRHHETIPEYINAVYHQVINGCATAAITAGCVANRDSTGIKRDINPARVRYKVVPYHFAEDIGLRYDGAYWVSGMSVRETPDDVSFGIVDVTSFALADKLKSTIQELSLEPTLVFDPTGDTYSFQGLRREKSGAEIEQRMIADLKNLKAIAFDTRRAGLTPETSPTTIVITSDGITDITLTGLDSNVKARIGNSIVATTNNGQLLLHVSAGETTITLSRH
;
A
#
# COMPACT_ATOMS: atom_id res chain seq x y z
N MET A 1 16.72 -9.53 3.94
CA MET A 1 15.31 -9.77 4.30
C MET A 1 15.12 -11.27 4.38
N VAL A 2 14.05 -11.76 4.99
CA VAL A 2 13.84 -13.20 5.15
C VAL A 2 12.52 -13.58 4.47
N ALA A 3 12.58 -14.53 3.54
CA ALA A 3 11.42 -15.24 3.02
C ALA A 3 10.70 -15.97 4.17
N HIS A 4 9.38 -16.11 4.08
CA HIS A 4 8.59 -16.64 5.19
C HIS A 4 8.01 -18.02 4.87
N ASP A 5 8.29 -18.98 5.75
CA ASP A 5 7.79 -20.34 5.60
C ASP A 5 6.77 -20.67 6.69
N GLU A 6 5.58 -21.10 6.29
CA GLU A 6 4.51 -21.50 7.19
C GLU A 6 3.87 -22.82 6.77
N ILE A 7 3.14 -23.44 7.69
CA ILE A 7 2.26 -24.57 7.38
C ILE A 7 0.86 -24.21 7.83
N ILE A 8 -0.06 -24.11 6.88
CA ILE A 8 -1.46 -23.78 7.13
C ILE A 8 -2.32 -24.83 6.43
N ASP A 9 -3.30 -25.37 7.14
CA ASP A 9 -4.24 -26.38 6.64
C ASP A 9 -3.55 -27.59 5.97
N GLY A 10 -2.39 -27.99 6.51
CA GLY A 10 -1.60 -29.11 6.00
C GLY A 10 -0.78 -28.81 4.74
N VAL A 11 -0.63 -27.54 4.36
CA VAL A 11 0.19 -27.10 3.22
C VAL A 11 1.38 -26.30 3.75
N TYR A 12 2.60 -26.75 3.47
CA TYR A 12 3.81 -25.93 3.58
C TYR A 12 3.83 -24.92 2.45
N ILE A 13 4.02 -23.64 2.81
CA ILE A 13 4.11 -22.51 1.90
C ILE A 13 5.39 -21.76 2.25
N SER A 14 6.26 -21.60 1.27
CA SER A 14 7.39 -20.66 1.33
C SER A 14 7.12 -19.55 0.35
N THR A 15 7.04 -18.32 0.85
CA THR A 15 6.79 -17.13 0.02
C THR A 15 8.11 -16.48 -0.37
N ASP A 16 8.31 -16.29 -1.67
CA ASP A 16 9.48 -15.64 -2.25
C ASP A 16 9.34 -14.12 -2.29
N TYR A 17 10.39 -13.44 -2.76
CA TYR A 17 10.28 -12.07 -3.22
C TYR A 17 9.59 -12.06 -4.60
N VAL A 18 9.05 -10.91 -5.01
CA VAL A 18 8.26 -10.81 -6.24
C VAL A 18 8.83 -9.68 -7.08
N TYR A 19 8.95 -9.90 -8.38
CA TYR A 19 9.69 -9.07 -9.35
C TYR A 19 11.19 -9.02 -9.08
N ASP A 20 11.73 -10.06 -8.45
CA ASP A 20 13.15 -10.20 -8.21
C ASP A 20 13.78 -11.30 -9.07
N ASP A 21 13.27 -11.48 -10.28
CA ASP A 21 13.61 -12.55 -11.19
C ASP A 21 14.73 -12.17 -12.19
N HIS A 22 15.80 -11.54 -11.68
CA HIS A 22 17.03 -11.30 -12.44
C HIS A 22 17.97 -12.51 -12.29
N GLY A 23 18.35 -13.09 -13.42
CA GLY A 23 19.16 -14.30 -13.49
C GLY A 23 20.64 -14.08 -13.10
N PRO A 24 21.57 -14.93 -13.57
CA PRO A 24 22.97 -14.83 -13.20
C PRO A 24 23.59 -13.48 -13.57
N ASN A 25 24.61 -13.09 -12.79
CA ASN A 25 25.49 -11.97 -13.07
C ASN A 25 26.61 -12.37 -14.04
N THR A 26 26.62 -11.77 -15.23
CA THR A 26 27.56 -12.04 -16.32
C THR A 26 28.47 -10.86 -16.66
N ASP A 27 28.19 -9.67 -16.12
CA ASP A 27 28.91 -8.43 -16.43
C ASP A 27 29.81 -7.92 -15.28
N GLY A 28 29.69 -8.51 -14.08
CA GLY A 28 30.45 -8.14 -12.89
C GLY A 28 29.95 -6.89 -12.16
N ALA A 29 28.79 -6.34 -12.56
CA ALA A 29 28.08 -5.30 -11.81
C ALA A 29 27.35 -5.91 -10.59
N ALA A 30 26.76 -5.08 -9.73
CA ALA A 30 25.93 -5.58 -8.63
C ALA A 30 24.53 -6.01 -9.14
N GLY A 31 24.01 -7.13 -8.64
CA GLY A 31 22.77 -7.75 -9.11
C GLY A 31 22.96 -8.72 -10.29
N GLY A 32 21.86 -9.26 -10.80
CA GLY A 32 21.80 -10.04 -12.03
C GLY A 32 21.51 -9.17 -13.26
N ASP A 33 22.20 -9.43 -14.38
CA ASP A 33 21.98 -8.75 -15.66
C ASP A 33 21.16 -9.57 -16.66
N SER A 34 20.99 -10.87 -16.42
CA SER A 34 20.07 -11.69 -17.20
C SER A 34 18.61 -11.36 -16.85
N THR A 35 17.81 -11.00 -17.86
CA THR A 35 16.40 -10.60 -17.69
C THR A 35 15.53 -11.27 -18.73
N TYR A 36 14.24 -11.43 -18.42
CA TYR A 36 13.29 -12.02 -19.36
C TYR A 36 13.23 -11.24 -20.69
N PRO A 37 13.02 -11.94 -21.82
CA PRO A 37 13.00 -11.30 -23.13
C PRO A 37 11.85 -10.30 -23.31
N THR A 38 12.16 -9.06 -23.72
CA THR A 38 11.22 -8.01 -24.21
C THR A 38 10.02 -7.62 -23.32
N ASP A 39 9.62 -6.35 -23.44
CA ASP A 39 8.35 -5.82 -22.96
C ASP A 39 7.21 -6.22 -23.90
N GLY A 40 6.63 -7.41 -23.69
CA GLY A 40 5.45 -7.88 -24.44
C GLY A 40 5.17 -9.37 -24.31
N THR A 41 4.09 -9.82 -24.95
CA THR A 41 3.67 -11.23 -24.94
C THR A 41 4.75 -12.14 -25.54
N PRO A 42 5.02 -13.32 -24.94
CA PRO A 42 4.39 -13.86 -23.73
C PRO A 42 5.07 -13.48 -22.39
N TYR A 43 6.14 -12.68 -22.41
CA TYR A 43 7.06 -12.56 -21.26
C TYR A 43 6.76 -11.41 -20.29
N PHE A 44 6.49 -10.20 -20.81
CA PHE A 44 6.30 -8.98 -20.03
C PHE A 44 7.34 -8.79 -18.90
N LYS A 45 8.61 -9.09 -19.21
CA LYS A 45 9.75 -9.01 -18.28
C LYS A 45 9.61 -9.77 -16.94
N ASN A 46 8.64 -10.68 -16.80
CA ASN A 46 8.34 -11.32 -15.50
C ASN A 46 7.75 -12.73 -15.67
N ALA A 47 8.24 -13.51 -16.64
CA ALA A 47 7.47 -14.63 -17.21
C ALA A 47 7.45 -15.91 -16.34
N ALA A 48 8.34 -16.01 -15.35
CA ALA A 48 8.45 -17.16 -14.46
C ALA A 48 8.84 -16.77 -13.01
N ASP A 49 8.58 -15.53 -12.61
CA ASP A 49 8.72 -14.99 -11.25
C ASP A 49 7.96 -15.83 -10.22
N LEU A 50 8.68 -16.46 -9.28
CA LEU A 50 8.13 -17.28 -8.21
C LEU A 50 7.47 -16.39 -7.16
N VAL A 51 6.33 -16.83 -6.65
CA VAL A 51 5.69 -16.23 -5.48
C VAL A 51 5.72 -17.21 -4.32
N GLU A 52 5.45 -18.49 -4.60
CA GLU A 52 5.38 -19.51 -3.57
C GLU A 52 5.91 -20.86 -4.05
N VAL A 53 6.58 -21.58 -3.16
CA VAL A 53 6.76 -23.03 -3.24
C VAL A 53 5.80 -23.69 -2.27
N ARG A 54 5.05 -24.69 -2.75
CA ARG A 54 3.97 -25.34 -1.99
C ARG A 54 4.18 -26.85 -1.90
N VAL A 55 4.05 -27.41 -0.70
CA VAL A 55 4.16 -28.86 -0.45
C VAL A 55 3.08 -29.33 0.52
N MET A 56 2.31 -30.34 0.14
CA MET A 56 1.27 -30.95 0.96
C MET A 56 1.39 -32.48 0.90
N PRO A 57 1.92 -33.13 1.95
CA PRO A 57 1.87 -34.57 2.08
C PRO A 57 0.46 -35.03 2.44
N VAL A 58 -0.06 -36.03 1.72
CA VAL A 58 -1.35 -36.68 2.00
C VAL A 58 -1.08 -38.16 2.26
N GLU A 59 -0.59 -38.44 3.47
CA GLU A 59 -0.13 -39.78 3.87
C GLU A 59 -1.22 -40.84 3.74
N SER A 60 -2.47 -40.50 4.06
CA SER A 60 -3.62 -41.40 3.95
C SER A 60 -3.87 -41.90 2.52
N GLU A 61 -3.41 -41.16 1.51
CA GLU A 61 -3.53 -41.50 0.10
C GLU A 61 -2.19 -41.89 -0.54
N ASN A 62 -1.10 -41.91 0.22
CA ASN A 62 0.25 -42.17 -0.26
C ASN A 62 0.69 -41.22 -1.41
N LYS A 63 0.38 -39.93 -1.28
CA LYS A 63 0.67 -38.89 -2.29
C LYS A 63 1.29 -37.65 -1.69
N LEU A 64 2.04 -36.93 -2.52
CA LEU A 64 2.58 -35.60 -2.29
C LEU A 64 1.99 -34.66 -3.35
N LEU A 65 1.35 -33.58 -2.92
CA LEU A 65 1.08 -32.44 -3.78
C LEU A 65 2.26 -31.48 -3.66
N ILE A 66 2.86 -31.13 -4.78
CA ILE A 66 4.06 -30.29 -4.79
C ILE A 66 4.05 -29.42 -6.03
N GLY A 67 4.39 -28.15 -5.87
CA GLY A 67 4.26 -27.19 -6.95
C GLY A 67 4.74 -25.80 -6.59
N VAL A 68 4.54 -24.90 -7.54
CA VAL A 68 4.88 -23.48 -7.42
C VAL A 68 3.71 -22.61 -7.82
N ARG A 69 3.74 -21.37 -7.35
CA ARG A 69 2.95 -20.26 -7.88
C ARG A 69 3.87 -19.26 -8.55
N PHE A 70 3.47 -18.79 -9.73
CA PHE A 70 4.11 -17.68 -10.43
C PHE A 70 3.32 -16.37 -10.24
N ASN A 71 3.99 -15.24 -10.31
CA ASN A 71 3.33 -13.95 -10.26
C ASN A 71 2.68 -13.58 -11.61
N THR A 72 3.31 -14.02 -12.71
CA THR A 72 2.80 -13.90 -14.08
C THR A 72 2.66 -15.29 -14.69
N LEU A 73 1.53 -15.59 -15.33
CA LEU A 73 1.35 -16.81 -16.11
C LEU A 73 0.52 -16.53 -17.38
N ILE A 74 1.06 -15.78 -18.31
CA ILE A 74 0.34 -15.39 -19.54
C ILE A 74 0.24 -16.54 -20.54
N ASP A 75 1.32 -17.30 -20.71
CA ASP A 75 1.36 -18.51 -21.53
C ASP A 75 1.97 -19.67 -20.72
N PRO A 76 1.17 -20.65 -20.28
CA PRO A 76 1.66 -21.80 -19.52
C PRO A 76 2.70 -22.67 -20.23
N ALA A 77 2.89 -22.53 -21.54
CA ALA A 77 3.92 -23.28 -22.26
C ALA A 77 5.34 -22.71 -22.05
N ILE A 78 5.46 -21.50 -21.51
CA ILE A 78 6.70 -20.75 -21.40
C ILE A 78 7.47 -21.03 -20.11
N PRO A 79 6.88 -20.94 -18.90
CA PRO A 79 7.65 -21.13 -17.68
C PRO A 79 7.94 -22.60 -17.40
N VAL A 80 9.08 -22.83 -16.75
CA VAL A 80 9.46 -24.09 -16.09
C VAL A 80 9.84 -23.78 -14.65
N ALA A 81 9.50 -24.67 -13.73
CA ALA A 81 10.04 -24.68 -12.38
C ALA A 81 10.66 -26.04 -12.07
N ALA A 82 11.70 -26.06 -11.25
CA ALA A 82 12.24 -27.29 -10.68
C ALA A 82 12.32 -27.18 -9.16
N ILE A 83 11.88 -28.24 -8.48
CA ILE A 83 12.02 -28.37 -7.03
C ILE A 83 12.95 -29.55 -6.74
N GLY A 84 14.09 -29.27 -6.12
CA GLY A 84 15.05 -30.25 -5.62
C GLY A 84 14.73 -30.67 -4.19
N ILE A 85 14.80 -31.98 -3.91
CA ILE A 85 14.58 -32.56 -2.58
C ILE A 85 15.85 -33.28 -2.13
N ALA A 86 16.43 -32.80 -1.04
CA ALA A 86 17.47 -33.49 -0.29
C ALA A 86 16.83 -34.16 0.95
N ASP A 87 16.74 -35.49 0.90
CA ASP A 87 16.10 -36.34 1.92
C ASP A 87 17.09 -36.92 2.95
N ASN A 88 18.33 -36.39 2.97
CA ASN A 88 19.48 -36.87 3.75
C ASN A 88 19.99 -38.29 3.40
N SER A 89 19.43 -38.98 2.40
CA SER A 89 19.91 -40.31 1.99
C SER A 89 21.22 -40.26 1.18
N THR A 90 21.49 -39.15 0.50
CA THR A 90 22.66 -38.95 -0.36
C THR A 90 23.40 -37.63 -0.08
N PRO A 91 23.90 -37.39 1.14
CA PRO A 91 24.39 -36.07 1.58
C PRO A 91 25.65 -35.54 0.86
N GLN A 92 26.31 -36.38 0.06
CA GLN A 92 27.47 -35.99 -0.75
C GLN A 92 27.17 -35.89 -2.25
N LEU A 93 25.95 -36.22 -2.69
CA LEU A 93 25.55 -36.12 -4.09
C LEU A 93 25.53 -34.65 -4.51
N SER A 94 26.04 -34.33 -5.70
CA SER A 94 26.12 -32.95 -6.21
C SER A 94 26.06 -32.98 -7.73
N GLU A 95 25.03 -33.63 -8.26
CA GLU A 95 24.80 -33.78 -9.70
C GLU A 95 24.07 -32.58 -10.26
N SER A 96 24.33 -32.25 -11.53
CA SER A 96 23.58 -31.23 -12.26
C SER A 96 22.11 -31.62 -12.38
N TRP A 97 21.22 -30.64 -12.26
CA TRP A 97 19.80 -30.87 -12.41
C TRP A 97 19.43 -31.27 -13.85
N PRO A 98 18.32 -32.02 -14.05
CA PRO A 98 17.92 -32.52 -15.36
C PRO A 98 17.61 -31.38 -16.34
N PHE A 99 17.74 -31.67 -17.64
CA PHE A 99 17.44 -30.74 -18.73
C PHE A 99 18.39 -29.53 -18.82
N SER A 100 19.60 -29.65 -18.27
CA SER A 100 20.71 -28.71 -18.45
C SER A 100 20.49 -27.24 -18.01
N PRO A 101 19.84 -26.95 -16.87
CA PRO A 101 19.69 -25.57 -16.38
C PRO A 101 21.01 -24.94 -15.90
N GLY A 102 22.09 -25.71 -15.77
CA GLY A 102 23.37 -25.22 -15.27
C GLY A 102 23.45 -25.08 -13.74
N ILE A 103 22.46 -25.60 -13.01
CA ILE A 103 22.41 -25.57 -11.53
C ILE A 103 22.52 -26.97 -10.91
N SER A 104 22.93 -26.99 -9.64
CA SER A 104 23.03 -28.16 -8.77
C SER A 104 22.84 -27.75 -7.31
N ALA A 105 22.57 -28.71 -6.42
CA ALA A 105 22.53 -28.45 -4.98
C ALA A 105 22.96 -29.72 -4.22
N LYS A 106 23.90 -29.57 -3.29
CA LYS A 106 24.49 -30.67 -2.54
C LYS A 106 23.43 -31.40 -1.72
N GLY A 107 23.42 -32.72 -1.82
CA GLY A 107 22.49 -33.59 -1.12
C GLY A 107 21.18 -33.83 -1.86
N THR A 108 20.89 -33.09 -2.94
CA THR A 108 19.65 -33.24 -3.73
C THR A 108 19.63 -34.60 -4.40
N ARG A 109 18.64 -35.42 -4.03
CA ARG A 109 18.41 -36.73 -4.64
C ARG A 109 17.35 -36.67 -5.72
N PHE A 110 16.22 -36.03 -5.43
CA PHE A 110 15.10 -35.96 -6.35
C PHE A 110 14.98 -34.56 -6.92
N VAL A 111 14.72 -34.44 -8.22
CA VAL A 111 14.36 -33.17 -8.87
C VAL A 111 13.04 -33.37 -9.59
N ILE A 112 12.08 -32.49 -9.27
CA ILE A 112 10.75 -32.45 -9.88
C ILE A 112 10.74 -31.24 -10.81
N THR A 113 10.77 -31.48 -12.12
CA THR A 113 10.69 -30.43 -13.15
C THR A 113 9.25 -30.29 -13.64
N LEU A 114 8.59 -29.18 -13.31
CA LEU A 114 7.21 -28.87 -13.67
C LEU A 114 7.17 -27.95 -14.91
N ARG A 115 6.39 -28.36 -15.92
CA ARG A 115 6.08 -27.60 -17.15
C ARG A 115 4.59 -27.61 -17.40
N GLY A 116 4.09 -26.68 -18.23
CA GLY A 116 2.65 -26.50 -18.45
C GLY A 116 1.84 -27.74 -18.84
N ASP A 117 2.47 -28.76 -19.44
CA ASP A 117 1.80 -30.00 -19.84
C ASP A 117 2.29 -31.25 -19.07
N LYS A 118 3.45 -31.17 -18.41
CA LYS A 118 4.18 -32.35 -17.91
C LYS A 118 5.08 -32.05 -16.73
N THR A 119 5.08 -32.97 -15.77
CA THR A 119 6.03 -33.00 -14.67
C THR A 119 6.93 -34.23 -14.78
N THR A 120 8.24 -34.03 -14.68
CA THR A 120 9.23 -35.12 -14.66
C THR A 120 9.89 -35.19 -13.29
N LEU A 121 9.78 -36.33 -12.61
CA LEU A 121 10.54 -36.65 -11.41
C LEU A 121 11.82 -37.39 -11.82
N THR A 122 12.99 -36.95 -11.39
CA THR A 122 14.27 -37.62 -11.64
C THR A 122 14.99 -37.93 -10.33
N ASP A 123 15.40 -39.18 -10.14
CA ASP A 123 16.31 -39.59 -9.05
C ASP A 123 17.76 -39.46 -9.55
N LEU A 124 18.44 -38.40 -9.13
CA LEU A 124 19.82 -38.07 -9.51
C LEU A 124 20.83 -39.14 -9.09
N SER A 125 20.52 -39.95 -8.06
CA SER A 125 21.43 -41.03 -7.63
C SER A 125 21.45 -42.22 -8.58
N SER A 126 20.37 -42.41 -9.34
CA SER A 126 20.20 -43.55 -10.26
C SER A 126 20.08 -43.15 -11.73
N GLY A 127 19.76 -41.88 -12.01
CA GLY A 127 19.43 -41.38 -13.34
C GLY A 127 18.05 -41.81 -13.85
N LYS A 128 17.22 -42.45 -13.03
CA LYS A 128 15.86 -42.88 -13.41
C LYS A 128 14.90 -41.69 -13.35
N SER A 129 14.00 -41.60 -14.33
CA SER A 129 12.91 -40.63 -14.34
C SER A 129 11.52 -41.27 -14.48
N SER A 130 10.52 -40.62 -13.90
CA SER A 130 9.09 -40.93 -13.98
C SER A 130 8.32 -39.68 -14.44
N GLU A 131 7.24 -39.85 -15.20
CA GLU A 131 6.46 -38.75 -15.77
C GLU A 131 5.06 -38.68 -15.16
N PHE A 132 4.60 -37.46 -14.90
CA PHE A 132 3.28 -37.14 -14.34
C PHE A 132 2.65 -35.97 -15.12
N THR A 133 1.34 -35.77 -14.92
CA THR A 133 0.64 -34.59 -15.43
C THR A 133 0.87 -33.40 -14.52
N THR A 134 1.20 -32.25 -15.09
CA THR A 134 1.14 -30.97 -14.37
C THR A 134 -0.30 -30.46 -14.38
N LEU A 135 -0.83 -30.17 -13.21
CA LEU A 135 -2.08 -29.44 -13.05
C LEU A 135 -1.75 -27.96 -13.13
N VAL A 136 -2.17 -27.31 -14.22
CA VAL A 136 -2.04 -25.87 -14.41
C VAL A 136 -3.35 -25.20 -14.07
N PHE A 137 -3.31 -24.27 -13.14
CA PHE A 137 -4.42 -23.38 -12.84
C PHE A 137 -4.01 -21.95 -13.17
N ASN A 138 -4.74 -21.35 -14.10
CA ASN A 138 -4.52 -19.99 -14.60
C ASN A 138 -5.87 -19.28 -14.79
N ASP A 139 -6.79 -19.51 -13.85
CA ASP A 139 -8.13 -18.94 -13.90
C ASP A 139 -8.19 -17.70 -13.02
N GLN A 140 -8.00 -16.52 -13.62
CA GLN A 140 -8.09 -15.22 -12.97
C GLN A 140 -9.53 -14.81 -12.54
N SER A 141 -10.51 -15.72 -12.66
CA SER A 141 -11.86 -15.47 -12.18
C SER A 141 -11.88 -15.45 -10.64
N SER A 142 -12.67 -14.53 -10.08
CA SER A 142 -12.73 -14.27 -8.64
C SER A 142 -13.12 -15.49 -7.77
N THR A 143 -13.59 -16.59 -8.36
CA THR A 143 -14.03 -17.80 -7.66
C THR A 143 -12.91 -18.77 -7.29
N LEU A 144 -11.71 -18.70 -7.91
CA LEU A 144 -10.61 -19.65 -7.69
C LEU A 144 -9.24 -18.98 -7.46
N ARG A 145 -9.24 -17.74 -6.95
CA ARG A 145 -8.04 -16.93 -6.63
C ARG A 145 -6.92 -17.69 -5.91
N ASN A 146 -7.28 -18.63 -5.04
CA ASN A 146 -6.32 -19.43 -4.28
C ASN A 146 -5.51 -20.43 -5.12
N LEU A 147 -5.83 -20.65 -6.40
CA LEU A 147 -5.10 -21.53 -7.31
C LEU A 147 -4.55 -20.81 -8.56
N GLU A 148 -4.77 -19.51 -8.70
CA GLU A 148 -4.28 -18.72 -9.85
C GLU A 148 -2.75 -18.81 -10.02
N ASN A 149 -2.30 -18.93 -11.27
CA ASN A 149 -0.90 -19.00 -11.68
C ASN A 149 -0.09 -20.14 -11.04
N THR A 150 -0.70 -21.32 -10.83
CA THR A 150 -0.02 -22.45 -10.19
C THR A 150 0.31 -23.59 -11.14
N PHE A 151 1.49 -24.17 -10.96
CA PHE A 151 1.86 -25.50 -11.47
C PHE A 151 1.92 -26.46 -10.29
N THR A 152 1.10 -27.51 -10.30
CA THR A 152 1.06 -28.52 -9.25
C THR A 152 1.18 -29.93 -9.82
N ALA A 153 1.99 -30.77 -9.19
CA ALA A 153 2.08 -32.20 -9.48
C ALA A 153 1.56 -33.02 -8.30
N ILE A 154 0.96 -34.17 -8.62
CA ILE A 154 0.56 -35.18 -7.63
C ILE A 154 1.49 -36.38 -7.81
N ILE A 155 2.42 -36.57 -6.87
CA ILE A 155 3.45 -37.61 -6.94
C ILE A 155 3.14 -38.68 -5.88
N PRO A 156 3.03 -39.97 -6.26
CA PRO A 156 2.95 -41.06 -5.28
C PRO A 156 4.21 -41.06 -4.41
N LEU A 157 4.06 -41.11 -3.08
CA LEU A 157 5.20 -41.07 -2.15
C LEU A 157 6.18 -42.24 -2.39
N THR A 158 5.68 -43.36 -2.90
CA THR A 158 6.49 -44.54 -3.29
C THR A 158 7.52 -44.26 -4.39
N GLU A 159 7.30 -43.24 -5.22
CA GLU A 159 8.26 -42.83 -6.26
C GLU A 159 9.44 -42.04 -5.66
N LEU A 160 9.28 -41.50 -4.46
CA LEU A 160 10.30 -40.81 -3.67
C LEU A 160 10.97 -41.75 -2.64
N GLY A 161 10.78 -43.07 -2.77
CA GLY A 161 11.30 -44.10 -1.87
C GLY A 161 10.34 -44.49 -0.73
N ASP A 162 10.85 -45.21 0.27
CA ASP A 162 10.09 -45.65 1.46
C ASP A 162 9.92 -44.48 2.45
N LEU A 163 9.15 -43.46 2.06
CA LEU A 163 8.79 -42.34 2.94
C LEU A 163 8.02 -42.78 4.19
N ALA A 164 7.34 -43.93 4.13
CA ALA A 164 6.71 -44.56 5.30
C ALA A 164 7.69 -44.95 6.43
N SER A 165 9.00 -44.95 6.17
CA SER A 165 10.04 -45.12 7.19
C SER A 165 10.69 -43.80 7.66
N ASN A 166 10.37 -42.69 6.98
CA ASN A 166 10.98 -41.36 7.15
C ASN A 166 9.94 -40.25 7.37
N SER A 167 8.70 -40.60 7.75
CA SER A 167 7.64 -39.66 8.18
C SER A 167 7.97 -38.92 9.50
N THR A 168 9.22 -38.99 9.96
CA THR A 168 9.81 -38.27 11.10
C THR A 168 11.08 -37.51 10.70
N GLY A 169 11.36 -37.39 9.39
CA GLY A 169 12.60 -36.82 8.85
C GLY A 169 12.50 -35.34 8.49
N GLU A 170 13.67 -34.71 8.30
CA GLU A 170 13.79 -33.36 7.76
C GLU A 170 14.15 -33.44 6.27
N TRP A 171 13.41 -32.71 5.43
CA TRP A 171 13.75 -32.49 4.03
C TRP A 171 14.30 -31.09 3.85
N ARG A 172 15.28 -30.98 2.95
CA ARG A 172 15.71 -29.67 2.44
C ARG A 172 15.22 -29.51 1.01
N LEU A 173 14.55 -28.39 0.79
CA LEU A 173 13.95 -28.03 -0.49
C LEU A 173 14.79 -26.96 -1.15
N HIS A 174 14.96 -27.07 -2.46
CA HIS A 174 15.53 -26.04 -3.31
C HIS A 174 14.54 -25.78 -4.44
N ALA A 175 14.41 -24.56 -4.92
CA ALA A 175 13.59 -24.30 -6.09
C ALA A 175 14.24 -23.27 -7.01
N ALA A 176 13.98 -23.42 -8.30
CA ALA A 176 14.40 -22.49 -9.35
C ALA A 176 13.34 -22.43 -10.44
N SER A 177 13.21 -21.29 -11.11
CA SER A 177 12.31 -21.09 -12.23
C SER A 177 12.99 -20.35 -13.39
N GLY A 178 12.39 -20.49 -14.57
CA GLY A 178 12.89 -19.85 -15.77
C GLY A 178 12.10 -20.24 -17.00
N LEU A 179 12.76 -20.20 -18.16
CA LEU A 179 12.10 -20.39 -19.45
C LEU A 179 12.35 -21.78 -20.02
N TRP A 180 11.32 -22.35 -20.63
CA TRP A 180 11.39 -23.63 -21.32
C TRP A 180 11.47 -23.45 -22.84
N GLU A 181 12.43 -24.11 -23.50
CA GLU A 181 12.52 -24.13 -24.96
C GLU A 181 12.79 -25.55 -25.50
N GLY A 182 11.89 -26.02 -26.37
CA GLY A 182 11.98 -27.35 -26.95
C GLY A 182 11.86 -28.45 -25.88
N ASN A 183 12.98 -29.07 -25.54
CA ASN A 183 13.06 -30.18 -24.58
C ASN A 183 14.00 -29.90 -23.40
N GLN A 184 14.36 -28.64 -23.18
CA GLN A 184 15.26 -28.24 -22.10
C GLN A 184 14.95 -26.82 -21.60
N TRP A 185 15.66 -26.40 -20.56
CA TRP A 185 15.68 -25.00 -20.16
C TRP A 185 16.27 -24.15 -21.30
N ALA A 186 15.66 -23.01 -21.59
CA ALA A 186 16.13 -22.11 -22.63
C ALA A 186 17.51 -21.55 -22.28
N GLU A 187 17.70 -21.25 -20.99
CA GLU A 187 18.92 -20.68 -20.42
C GLU A 187 19.00 -21.01 -18.92
N ALA A 188 19.96 -20.40 -18.22
CA ALA A 188 20.03 -20.50 -16.76
C ALA A 188 18.73 -19.98 -16.11
N PRO A 189 18.35 -20.48 -14.93
CA PRO A 189 17.20 -19.96 -14.21
C PRO A 189 17.30 -18.45 -13.99
N PHE A 190 16.14 -17.80 -13.97
CA PHE A 190 16.01 -16.37 -13.71
C PHE A 190 15.77 -16.08 -12.22
N ASP A 191 15.33 -17.08 -11.48
CA ASP A 191 14.81 -16.90 -10.13
C ASP A 191 14.94 -18.20 -9.31
N ILE A 192 15.16 -18.07 -7.99
CA ILE A 192 15.34 -19.18 -7.03
C ILE A 192 14.65 -18.87 -5.70
N ALA A 193 14.12 -19.89 -5.04
CA ALA A 193 13.54 -19.71 -3.71
C ALA A 193 14.52 -20.02 -2.57
N PHE A 194 14.11 -19.68 -1.34
CA PHE A 194 14.75 -20.07 -0.07
C PHE A 194 16.11 -19.42 0.22
N PHE A 195 16.29 -18.17 -0.17
CA PHE A 195 17.50 -17.40 0.10
C PHE A 195 17.20 -16.14 0.93
N GLU A 196 18.24 -15.61 1.56
CA GLU A 196 18.21 -14.29 2.19
C GLU A 196 19.04 -13.34 1.34
N ASP A 197 18.51 -12.16 1.02
CA ASP A 197 19.25 -11.14 0.28
C ASP A 197 19.32 -9.80 1.04
N THR A 198 20.35 -9.05 0.71
CA THR A 198 20.49 -7.63 1.00
C THR A 198 20.18 -6.83 -0.25
N PHE A 199 18.92 -6.41 -0.35
CA PHE A 199 18.45 -5.61 -1.48
C PHE A 199 18.94 -4.16 -1.41
N VAL A 200 19.47 -3.67 -2.53
CA VAL A 200 19.63 -2.25 -2.81
C VAL A 200 18.82 -1.97 -4.08
N ASN A 201 17.64 -1.38 -3.93
CA ASN A 201 16.63 -1.34 -5.01
C ASN A 201 16.29 -2.77 -5.49
N TRP A 202 16.06 -3.00 -6.78
CA TRP A 202 15.82 -4.34 -7.37
C TRP A 202 17.10 -5.18 -7.55
N GLN A 203 18.25 -4.79 -6.99
CA GLN A 203 19.49 -5.55 -7.15
C GLN A 203 19.51 -6.74 -6.17
N GLN A 204 19.40 -7.98 -6.68
CA GLN A 204 19.61 -9.21 -5.90
C GLN A 204 21.07 -9.67 -6.02
N ASN A 205 21.86 -9.46 -4.96
CA ASN A 205 23.28 -9.82 -5.03
C ASN A 205 23.49 -11.30 -4.74
N GLU A 206 22.73 -11.87 -3.81
CA GLU A 206 22.91 -13.27 -3.40
C GLU A 206 22.34 -14.20 -4.47
N GLN A 207 21.11 -13.98 -4.95
CA GLN A 207 20.53 -14.79 -6.02
C GLN A 207 21.42 -14.84 -7.25
N ALA A 208 21.82 -13.67 -7.75
CA ALA A 208 22.65 -13.59 -8.94
C ALA A 208 24.00 -14.32 -8.74
N THR A 209 24.58 -14.25 -7.53
CA THR A 209 25.81 -14.97 -7.17
C THR A 209 25.60 -16.49 -7.21
N LEU A 210 24.51 -16.97 -6.62
CA LEU A 210 24.17 -18.40 -6.58
C LEU A 210 23.91 -18.93 -7.99
N LEU A 211 23.15 -18.20 -8.80
CA LEU A 211 22.88 -18.53 -10.20
C LEU A 211 24.14 -18.51 -11.06
N THR A 212 25.05 -17.55 -10.88
CA THR A 212 26.35 -17.51 -11.59
C THR A 212 27.22 -18.69 -11.21
N SER A 213 27.20 -19.12 -9.94
CA SER A 213 27.98 -20.27 -9.47
C SER A 213 27.40 -21.62 -9.91
N GLY A 214 26.08 -21.68 -10.11
CA GLY A 214 25.34 -22.92 -10.36
C GLY A 214 25.19 -23.82 -9.12
N ASP A 215 25.52 -23.33 -7.92
CA ASP A 215 25.41 -24.09 -6.67
C ASP A 215 24.36 -23.45 -5.73
N LEU A 216 23.19 -24.08 -5.64
CA LEU A 216 22.07 -23.64 -4.80
C LEU A 216 22.09 -24.27 -3.40
N SER A 217 23.21 -24.87 -2.98
CA SER A 217 23.29 -25.58 -1.68
C SER A 217 22.99 -24.71 -0.46
N SER A 218 23.19 -23.39 -0.55
CA SER A 218 22.87 -22.44 0.53
C SER A 218 21.42 -21.96 0.50
N ALA A 219 20.77 -21.93 -0.67
CA ALA A 219 19.38 -21.55 -0.84
C ALA A 219 18.47 -22.77 -0.58
N GLN A 220 18.06 -22.97 0.68
CA GLN A 220 17.35 -24.18 1.08
C GLN A 220 16.25 -23.91 2.12
N GLY A 221 15.04 -24.39 1.82
CA GLY A 221 13.90 -24.41 2.74
C GLY A 221 13.91 -25.67 3.58
N ILE A 222 13.47 -25.59 4.83
CA ILE A 222 13.43 -26.74 5.75
C ILE A 222 11.99 -27.19 5.96
N LEU A 223 11.70 -28.40 5.47
CA LEU A 223 10.43 -29.08 5.64
C LEU A 223 10.57 -30.18 6.69
N LYS A 224 9.93 -30.01 7.84
CA LYS A 224 9.84 -31.02 8.89
C LYS A 224 8.42 -31.58 8.91
N PHE A 225 8.28 -32.89 8.71
CA PHE A 225 6.97 -33.53 8.71
C PHE A 225 6.26 -33.42 10.07
N ASP A 226 7.02 -33.36 11.16
CA ASP A 226 6.51 -33.16 12.53
C ASP A 226 5.80 -31.80 12.72
N ASP A 227 6.05 -30.82 11.83
CA ASP A 227 5.41 -29.50 11.89
C ASP A 227 4.00 -29.49 11.25
N PHE A 228 3.56 -30.57 10.59
CA PHE A 228 2.23 -30.67 10.00
C PHE A 228 1.16 -31.06 11.04
N PRO A 229 -0.11 -30.64 10.88
CA PRO A 229 -0.65 -29.89 9.75
C PRO A 229 -0.56 -28.36 9.91
N PHE A 230 0.12 -27.87 10.95
CA PHE A 230 0.12 -26.45 11.27
C PHE A 230 1.41 -25.98 11.93
N ARG A 231 2.02 -24.96 11.31
CA ARG A 231 3.16 -24.21 11.83
C ARG A 231 2.92 -22.74 11.52
N SER A 232 2.55 -22.00 12.56
CA SER A 232 2.56 -20.55 12.50
C SER A 232 3.87 -20.03 13.07
N PRO A 233 4.75 -19.44 12.25
CA PRO A 233 5.91 -18.74 12.78
C PRO A 233 5.45 -17.59 13.69
N ALA A 234 6.07 -17.48 14.87
CA ALA A 234 5.79 -16.37 15.77
C ALA A 234 6.18 -15.05 15.11
N MET A 235 5.37 -14.01 15.29
CA MET A 235 5.75 -12.65 14.90
C MET A 235 6.97 -12.22 15.70
N SER A 236 8.13 -12.17 15.07
CA SER A 236 9.34 -11.59 15.65
C SER A 236 9.53 -10.15 15.19
N PRO A 237 10.19 -9.31 16.01
CA PRO A 237 10.60 -7.97 15.57
C PRO A 237 11.58 -8.04 14.41
N GLY A 238 11.49 -7.10 13.48
CA GLY A 238 12.41 -7.00 12.34
C GLY A 238 11.76 -6.56 11.04
N ARG A 239 12.55 -6.59 9.97
CA ARG A 239 12.15 -6.24 8.61
C ARG A 239 11.83 -7.49 7.79
N TYR A 240 10.65 -7.53 7.17
CA TYR A 240 10.21 -8.63 6.31
C TYR A 240 9.66 -8.12 4.97
N ALA A 241 9.76 -8.96 3.95
CA ALA A 241 8.95 -8.80 2.74
C ALA A 241 7.61 -9.52 2.93
N ARG A 242 6.55 -8.97 2.36
CA ARG A 242 5.21 -9.53 2.35
C ARG A 242 4.61 -9.30 0.98
N VAL A 243 3.70 -10.18 0.59
CA VAL A 243 2.96 -10.09 -0.67
C VAL A 243 1.48 -10.15 -0.34
N TYR A 244 0.67 -9.45 -1.12
CA TYR A 244 -0.78 -9.52 -1.02
C TYR A 244 -1.39 -9.62 -2.42
N PRO A 245 -2.57 -10.26 -2.56
CA PRO A 245 -3.23 -10.37 -3.85
C PRO A 245 -3.77 -9.01 -4.30
N SER A 246 -3.32 -8.55 -5.46
CA SER A 246 -3.77 -7.29 -6.05
C SER A 246 -5.27 -7.35 -6.39
N PRO A 247 -6.10 -6.39 -5.91
CA PRO A 247 -7.53 -6.39 -6.18
C PRO A 247 -7.88 -6.02 -7.63
N ILE A 248 -6.90 -5.54 -8.40
CA ILE A 248 -7.08 -5.02 -9.76
C ILE A 248 -6.29 -5.80 -10.81
N SER A 249 -5.59 -6.88 -10.43
CA SER A 249 -4.78 -7.71 -11.34
C SER A 249 -5.57 -8.17 -12.58
N SER A 250 -6.79 -8.69 -12.36
CA SER A 250 -7.70 -9.14 -13.42
C SER A 250 -8.20 -8.02 -14.34
N LEU A 251 -8.00 -6.75 -13.97
CA LEU A 251 -8.42 -5.57 -14.74
C LEU A 251 -7.26 -4.99 -15.57
N ILE A 252 -6.03 -5.03 -15.03
CA ILE A 252 -4.86 -4.39 -15.64
C ILE A 252 -3.86 -5.37 -16.27
N GLY A 253 -4.03 -6.68 -16.05
CA GLY A 253 -3.13 -7.73 -16.53
C GLY A 253 -1.97 -8.01 -15.57
N GLU A 254 -0.95 -8.71 -16.07
CA GLU A 254 0.21 -9.19 -15.31
C GLU A 254 1.53 -8.78 -15.96
N GLY A 255 2.62 -8.92 -15.21
CA GLY A 255 3.99 -8.62 -15.63
C GLY A 255 4.42 -7.18 -15.44
N ILE A 256 5.63 -6.88 -15.87
CA ILE A 256 6.21 -5.55 -15.77
C ILE A 256 6.06 -4.84 -17.11
N VAL A 257 5.25 -3.78 -17.13
CA VAL A 257 5.03 -2.99 -18.34
C VAL A 257 5.77 -1.66 -18.25
N PRO A 258 6.29 -1.14 -19.38
CA PRO A 258 6.79 0.23 -19.41
C PRO A 258 5.61 1.17 -19.17
N TRP A 259 5.73 2.04 -18.17
CA TRP A 259 4.83 3.19 -18.07
C TRP A 259 5.38 4.30 -18.97
N THR A 260 4.48 5.03 -19.62
CA THR A 260 4.87 6.16 -20.48
C THR A 260 4.11 7.38 -20.03
N GLN A 261 4.81 8.34 -19.46
CA GLN A 261 4.27 9.65 -19.16
C GLN A 261 4.19 10.46 -20.48
N GLN A 262 3.06 11.11 -20.71
CA GLN A 262 2.87 12.02 -21.83
C GLN A 262 3.01 13.45 -21.31
N VAL A 263 4.08 14.15 -21.66
CA VAL A 263 4.28 15.58 -21.34
C VAL A 263 4.40 16.33 -22.66
N GLU A 264 3.51 17.29 -22.94
CA GLU A 264 3.54 18.10 -24.18
C GLU A 264 3.55 17.27 -25.49
N GLY A 265 2.91 16.09 -25.49
CA GLY A 265 2.93 15.16 -26.64
C GLY A 265 4.24 14.39 -26.80
N VAL A 266 5.19 14.55 -25.88
CA VAL A 266 6.40 13.74 -25.76
C VAL A 266 6.11 12.56 -24.84
N LYS A 267 6.31 11.35 -25.38
CA LYS A 267 6.35 10.11 -24.60
C LYS A 267 7.67 10.07 -23.84
N ILE A 268 7.63 10.27 -22.53
CA ILE A 268 8.76 10.03 -21.64
C ILE A 268 8.58 8.61 -21.09
N PRO A 269 9.45 7.64 -21.43
CA PRO A 269 9.44 6.34 -20.79
C PRO A 269 9.69 6.55 -19.30
N THR A 270 8.77 6.10 -18.47
CA THR A 270 8.79 6.31 -17.02
C THR A 270 8.79 4.96 -16.33
N LEU A 271 9.96 4.32 -16.28
CA LEU A 271 10.26 3.14 -15.47
C LEU A 271 9.22 1.98 -15.57
N ASN A 272 9.40 1.00 -14.70
CA ASN A 272 8.60 -0.20 -14.61
C ASN A 272 7.31 0.05 -13.81
N HIS A 273 6.17 -0.39 -14.36
CA HIS A 273 4.92 -0.52 -13.63
C HIS A 273 4.68 -1.99 -13.36
N TYR A 274 4.58 -2.32 -12.07
CA TYR A 274 4.45 -3.69 -11.59
C TYR A 274 2.99 -4.09 -11.62
N ARG A 275 2.66 -5.05 -12.49
CA ARG A 275 1.37 -5.70 -12.56
C ARG A 275 1.56 -7.16 -12.26
N GLY A 276 0.58 -7.75 -11.62
CA GLY A 276 0.69 -9.15 -11.25
C GLY A 276 -0.42 -9.49 -10.30
N LEU A 277 -0.58 -10.79 -10.11
CA LEU A 277 -1.52 -11.29 -9.14
C LEU A 277 -1.13 -10.86 -7.73
N TYR A 278 0.17 -10.82 -7.43
CA TYR A 278 0.71 -10.41 -6.15
C TYR A 278 1.53 -9.13 -6.27
N LEU A 279 1.36 -8.24 -5.30
CA LEU A 279 2.20 -7.06 -5.15
C LEU A 279 2.95 -7.13 -3.82
N PRO A 280 4.25 -6.82 -3.81
CA PRO A 280 5.04 -6.85 -2.61
C PRO A 280 4.99 -5.53 -1.84
N TYR A 281 5.22 -5.62 -0.53
CA TYR A 281 5.56 -4.50 0.34
C TYR A 281 6.55 -4.96 1.40
N THR A 282 7.34 -4.03 1.91
CA THR A 282 8.21 -4.31 3.07
C THR A 282 7.51 -3.86 4.34
N ILE A 283 7.64 -4.64 5.41
CA ILE A 283 7.11 -4.34 6.74
C ILE A 283 8.23 -4.32 7.77
N TRP A 284 8.17 -3.34 8.66
CA TRP A 284 8.90 -3.31 9.93
C TRP A 284 7.96 -3.67 11.07
N ILE A 285 8.32 -4.72 11.82
CA ILE A 285 7.63 -5.16 13.03
C ILE A 285 8.46 -4.69 14.24
N PRO A 286 7.89 -3.89 15.16
CA PRO A 286 8.64 -3.34 16.28
C PRO A 286 8.76 -4.35 17.44
N GLU A 287 9.63 -4.08 18.42
CA GLU A 287 9.84 -4.96 19.59
C GLU A 287 8.55 -5.19 20.40
N GLU A 288 7.66 -4.21 20.41
CA GLU A 288 6.41 -4.21 21.17
C GLU A 288 5.40 -5.25 20.68
N ILE A 289 5.58 -5.85 19.48
CA ILE A 289 4.63 -6.80 18.87
C ILE A 289 4.27 -7.96 19.80
N ALA A 290 5.21 -8.42 20.63
CA ALA A 290 5.00 -9.56 21.52
C ALA A 290 4.03 -9.27 22.68
N SER A 291 3.80 -7.99 23.01
CA SER A 291 2.98 -7.57 24.15
C SER A 291 1.82 -6.66 23.79
N ALA A 292 1.82 -6.11 22.57
CA ALA A 292 0.82 -5.15 22.13
C ALA A 292 -0.49 -5.83 21.71
N THR A 293 -1.61 -5.29 22.19
CA THR A 293 -2.96 -5.68 21.73
C THR A 293 -3.44 -4.82 20.57
N GLN A 294 -2.90 -3.59 20.43
CA GLN A 294 -3.10 -2.71 19.28
C GLN A 294 -1.87 -1.80 19.08
N LEU A 295 -1.33 -1.74 17.87
CA LEU A 295 -0.19 -0.92 17.47
C LEU A 295 -0.59 0.17 16.47
N PRO A 296 0.05 1.35 16.50
CA PRO A 296 -0.01 2.29 15.39
C PRO A 296 0.54 1.67 14.10
N LEU A 297 0.09 2.21 12.97
CA LEU A 297 0.59 1.86 11.64
C LEU A 297 1.08 3.12 10.92
N PHE A 298 2.27 3.07 10.32
CA PHE A 298 2.70 4.05 9.31
C PHE A 298 2.71 3.39 7.94
N ILE A 299 2.08 4.04 6.97
CA ILE A 299 2.27 3.76 5.55
C ILE A 299 3.31 4.75 5.06
N TYR A 300 4.51 4.27 4.74
CA TYR A 300 5.67 5.09 4.42
C TYR A 300 6.00 4.96 2.93
N LEU A 301 5.63 5.99 2.18
CA LEU A 301 5.70 6.05 0.74
C LEU A 301 7.12 6.46 0.27
N HIS A 302 7.75 5.60 -0.54
CA HIS A 302 9.06 5.84 -1.14
C HIS A 302 9.11 6.98 -2.16
N GLY A 303 10.33 7.48 -2.39
CA GLY A 303 10.63 8.52 -3.38
C GLY A 303 10.68 8.01 -4.82
N ALA A 304 10.89 8.94 -5.75
CA ALA A 304 11.05 8.61 -7.17
C ALA A 304 12.27 7.71 -7.40
N SER A 305 12.14 6.73 -8.31
CA SER A 305 13.20 5.76 -8.64
C SER A 305 13.64 4.87 -7.47
N GLN A 306 12.83 4.80 -6.42
CA GLN A 306 12.96 3.85 -5.30
C GLN A 306 11.84 2.81 -5.37
N ASN A 307 11.89 1.83 -4.47
CA ASN A 307 10.87 0.81 -4.29
C ASN A 307 10.71 0.46 -2.80
N HIS A 308 9.88 -0.54 -2.49
CA HIS A 308 9.63 -1.00 -1.13
C HIS A 308 10.85 -1.61 -0.41
N LEU A 309 11.78 -2.25 -1.13
CA LEU A 309 12.85 -3.08 -0.57
C LEU A 309 13.87 -2.27 0.23
N GLY A 310 14.28 -1.10 -0.30
CA GLY A 310 15.29 -0.25 0.32
C GLY A 310 14.75 0.80 1.31
N HIS A 311 13.44 1.05 1.30
CA HIS A 311 12.87 2.24 1.95
C HIS A 311 12.92 2.21 3.49
N LEU A 312 12.95 1.02 4.10
CA LEU A 312 12.97 0.84 5.55
C LEU A 312 14.38 0.64 6.15
N GLN A 313 15.45 0.89 5.39
CA GLN A 313 16.81 0.72 5.91
C GLN A 313 17.11 1.51 7.20
N PRO A 314 16.64 2.76 7.40
CA PRO A 314 16.89 3.49 8.65
C PRO A 314 16.33 2.85 9.92
N PHE A 315 15.35 1.95 9.80
CA PHE A 315 14.82 1.17 10.93
C PHE A 315 15.77 0.04 11.30
N VAL A 316 16.34 -0.64 10.30
CA VAL A 316 17.36 -1.68 10.47
C VAL A 316 18.61 -1.10 11.13
N ASP A 317 18.99 0.12 10.73
CA ASP A 317 20.16 0.82 11.27
C ASP A 317 19.91 1.38 12.69
N GLY A 318 18.66 1.29 13.20
CA GLY A 318 18.28 1.77 14.53
C GLY A 318 18.16 3.29 14.66
N ILE A 319 18.12 4.03 13.54
CA ILE A 319 17.95 5.49 13.54
C ILE A 319 16.48 5.87 13.77
N ILE A 320 15.56 5.07 13.24
CA ILE A 320 14.12 5.17 13.52
C ILE A 320 13.71 3.98 14.40
N ASP A 321 13.26 4.29 15.61
CA ASP A 321 12.99 3.33 16.70
C ASP A 321 11.56 3.43 17.22
N VAL A 322 10.64 3.77 16.32
CA VAL A 322 9.24 3.99 16.66
C VAL A 322 8.53 2.69 17.07
N ALA A 323 7.73 2.75 18.14
CA ALA A 323 6.87 1.66 18.61
C ALA A 323 5.60 1.50 17.74
N ALA A 324 5.79 1.22 16.45
CA ALA A 324 4.73 1.06 15.46
C ALA A 324 5.10 0.08 14.36
N ILE A 325 4.09 -0.55 13.76
CA ILE A 325 4.28 -1.25 12.49
C ILE A 325 4.45 -0.19 11.40
N VAL A 326 5.44 -0.38 10.53
CA VAL A 326 5.67 0.49 9.38
C VAL A 326 5.69 -0.34 8.11
N ILE A 327 4.93 0.07 7.09
CA ILE A 327 4.94 -0.56 5.78
C ILE A 327 5.42 0.37 4.70
N ALA A 328 6.16 -0.16 3.74
CA ALA A 328 6.56 0.52 2.52
C ALA A 328 5.94 -0.22 1.33
N PRO A 329 4.85 0.29 0.71
CA PRO A 329 4.29 -0.29 -0.51
C PRO A 329 5.23 -0.06 -1.70
N THR A 330 5.04 -0.82 -2.78
CA THR A 330 5.77 -0.64 -4.06
C THR A 330 5.29 0.57 -4.85
N GLY A 331 4.14 1.14 -4.48
CA GLY A 331 3.44 2.16 -5.25
C GLY A 331 2.99 1.69 -6.64
N ALA A 332 2.90 0.37 -6.88
CA ALA A 332 2.75 -0.26 -8.19
C ALA A 332 3.78 0.23 -9.25
N GLY A 333 4.89 0.82 -8.82
CA GLY A 333 5.88 1.38 -9.74
C GLY A 333 6.76 2.45 -9.10
N GLU A 334 7.96 2.60 -9.65
CA GLU A 334 9.02 3.48 -9.13
C GLU A 334 8.72 4.98 -9.34
N LEU A 335 7.81 5.30 -10.27
CA LEU A 335 7.40 6.66 -10.67
C LEU A 335 5.87 6.80 -10.80
N SER A 336 5.10 6.04 -10.03
CA SER A 336 3.62 6.10 -10.09
C SER A 336 3.04 7.39 -9.49
N PHE A 337 3.81 8.09 -8.64
CA PHE A 337 3.33 9.19 -7.80
C PHE A 337 2.12 8.82 -6.93
N TYR A 338 1.93 7.52 -6.64
CA TYR A 338 0.80 6.98 -5.87
C TYR A 338 -0.56 7.40 -6.45
N LYS A 339 -0.65 7.38 -7.78
CA LYS A 339 -1.88 7.63 -8.54
C LYS A 339 -2.41 6.31 -9.08
N GLU A 340 -3.74 6.21 -9.22
CA GLU A 340 -4.41 5.02 -9.75
C GLU A 340 -3.96 3.73 -9.06
N ALA A 341 -3.39 2.78 -9.81
CA ALA A 341 -2.85 1.53 -9.29
C ALA A 341 -1.86 1.74 -8.13
N GLY A 342 -1.11 2.86 -8.12
CA GLY A 342 -0.22 3.18 -7.01
C GLY A 342 -0.94 3.61 -5.73
N GLU A 343 -2.10 4.26 -5.83
CA GLU A 343 -2.98 4.49 -4.67
C GLU A 343 -3.62 3.18 -4.21
N VAL A 344 -4.12 2.36 -5.16
CA VAL A 344 -4.67 1.04 -4.86
C VAL A 344 -3.64 0.20 -4.11
N ASP A 345 -2.38 0.21 -4.53
CA ASP A 345 -1.30 -0.55 -3.87
C ASP A 345 -1.03 -0.07 -2.43
N ALA A 346 -0.92 1.25 -2.23
CA ALA A 346 -0.74 1.81 -0.89
C ALA A 346 -1.91 1.48 0.06
N LEU A 347 -3.16 1.52 -0.43
CA LEU A 347 -4.34 1.20 0.37
C LEU A 347 -4.53 -0.31 0.57
N SER A 348 -4.16 -1.14 -0.41
CA SER A 348 -4.32 -2.59 -0.34
C SER A 348 -3.28 -3.22 0.59
N SER A 349 -2.04 -2.75 0.56
CA SER A 349 -1.02 -3.14 1.56
C SER A 349 -1.42 -2.74 2.98
N MET A 350 -2.01 -1.56 3.19
CA MET A 350 -2.61 -1.19 4.48
C MET A 350 -3.70 -2.18 4.89
N ASN A 351 -4.63 -2.51 3.97
CA ASN A 351 -5.71 -3.44 4.27
C ASN A 351 -5.19 -4.84 4.64
N ASP A 352 -4.20 -5.36 3.91
CA ASP A 352 -3.57 -6.64 4.22
C ASP A 352 -2.98 -6.64 5.64
N VAL A 353 -2.22 -5.60 5.98
CA VAL A 353 -1.60 -5.47 7.31
C VAL A 353 -2.65 -5.37 8.41
N THR A 354 -3.75 -4.65 8.20
CA THR A 354 -4.81 -4.55 9.21
C THR A 354 -5.59 -5.85 9.42
N GLN A 355 -5.53 -6.78 8.47
CA GLN A 355 -6.15 -8.10 8.59
C GLN A 355 -5.26 -9.09 9.33
N HIS A 356 -3.94 -8.95 9.21
CA HIS A 356 -2.98 -9.90 9.77
C HIS A 356 -2.29 -9.45 11.06
N TYR A 357 -2.34 -8.15 11.38
CA TYR A 357 -1.65 -7.57 12.54
C TYR A 357 -2.61 -6.79 13.45
N PRO A 358 -2.32 -6.69 14.76
CA PRO A 358 -3.17 -5.97 15.71
C PRO A 358 -3.03 -4.44 15.53
N ILE A 359 -3.67 -3.87 14.51
CA ILE A 359 -3.58 -2.44 14.21
C ILE A 359 -4.66 -1.65 14.95
N ASP A 360 -4.27 -0.52 15.54
CA ASP A 360 -5.20 0.53 15.98
C ASP A 360 -5.60 1.39 14.79
N LEU A 361 -6.81 1.17 14.26
CA LEU A 361 -7.33 1.88 13.09
C LEU A 361 -7.51 3.40 13.31
N ASP A 362 -7.48 3.88 14.56
CA ASP A 362 -7.50 5.31 14.86
C ASP A 362 -6.10 5.92 14.94
N ARG A 363 -5.04 5.11 14.81
CA ARG A 363 -3.62 5.50 14.77
C ARG A 363 -2.91 4.97 13.52
N VAL A 364 -3.55 5.14 12.36
CA VAL A 364 -2.94 4.91 11.05
C VAL A 364 -2.44 6.24 10.49
N PHE A 365 -1.17 6.32 10.13
CA PHE A 365 -0.49 7.52 9.65
C PHE A 365 -0.02 7.34 8.22
N LEU A 366 -0.24 8.34 7.37
CA LEU A 366 0.28 8.36 6.00
C LEU A 366 1.53 9.23 5.97
N SER A 367 2.65 8.70 5.49
CA SER A 367 3.94 9.38 5.47
C SER A 367 4.65 9.13 4.15
N GLY A 368 5.58 10.00 3.76
CA GLY A 368 6.38 9.72 2.56
C GLY A 368 7.44 10.76 2.24
N LEU A 369 8.38 10.36 1.39
CA LEU A 369 9.52 11.19 0.96
C LEU A 369 9.38 11.63 -0.49
N SER A 370 9.63 12.90 -0.80
CA SER A 370 9.75 13.40 -2.19
C SER A 370 8.51 13.04 -3.03
N MET A 371 8.60 12.12 -3.99
CA MET A 371 7.44 11.53 -4.70
C MET A 371 6.39 10.97 -3.71
N GLY A 372 6.80 10.23 -2.70
CA GLY A 372 5.93 9.74 -1.63
C GLY A 372 5.42 10.84 -0.72
N GLY A 373 6.15 11.95 -0.58
CA GLY A 373 5.67 13.16 0.07
C GLY A 373 4.52 13.79 -0.72
N GLN A 374 4.62 13.84 -2.05
CA GLN A 374 3.52 14.26 -2.93
C GLN A 374 2.36 13.24 -2.93
N GLY A 375 2.67 11.94 -2.88
CA GLY A 375 1.68 10.86 -2.69
C GLY A 375 0.90 11.02 -1.38
N THR A 376 1.58 11.42 -0.30
CA THR A 376 0.97 11.69 1.01
C THR A 376 -0.07 12.82 0.93
N PHE A 377 0.21 13.87 0.16
CA PHE A 377 -0.76 14.92 -0.14
C PHE A 377 -1.95 14.40 -0.96
N SER A 378 -1.69 13.67 -2.04
CA SER A 378 -2.74 13.15 -2.93
C SER A 378 -3.65 12.16 -2.19
N VAL A 379 -3.11 11.02 -1.77
CA VAL A 379 -3.86 9.95 -1.11
C VAL A 379 -4.53 10.46 0.17
N GLY A 380 -3.83 11.28 0.97
CA GLY A 380 -4.37 11.85 2.20
C GLY A 380 -5.57 12.78 1.97
N THR A 381 -5.53 13.65 0.96
CA THR A 381 -6.65 14.56 0.68
C THR A 381 -7.80 13.87 -0.06
N HIS A 382 -7.54 12.79 -0.77
CA HIS A 382 -8.56 11.93 -1.36
C HIS A 382 -9.30 11.08 -0.33
N ARG A 383 -8.59 10.63 0.72
CA ARG A 383 -9.08 9.72 1.77
C ARG A 383 -8.81 10.28 3.19
N PRO A 384 -9.27 11.50 3.51
CA PRO A 384 -8.88 12.15 4.75
C PRO A 384 -9.40 11.45 6.00
N ASP A 385 -10.42 10.60 5.85
CA ASP A 385 -11.04 9.81 6.90
C ASP A 385 -10.42 8.42 7.08
N LEU A 386 -9.29 8.10 6.41
CA LEU A 386 -8.53 6.87 6.68
C LEU A 386 -7.37 7.08 7.65
N PHE A 387 -6.86 8.31 7.79
CA PHE A 387 -5.62 8.58 8.50
C PHE A 387 -5.79 9.49 9.71
N ALA A 388 -4.96 9.28 10.72
CA ALA A 388 -4.84 10.13 11.90
C ALA A 388 -4.06 11.42 11.59
N ALA A 389 -3.01 11.33 10.78
CA ALA A 389 -2.26 12.47 10.24
C ALA A 389 -1.53 12.12 8.94
N ALA A 390 -1.17 13.14 8.18
CA ALA A 390 -0.36 13.07 6.97
C ALA A 390 1.02 13.71 7.22
N LEU A 391 2.10 13.01 6.87
CA LEU A 391 3.48 13.34 7.24
C LEU A 391 4.38 13.43 5.99
N PRO A 392 4.21 14.43 5.12
CA PRO A 392 5.04 14.55 3.92
C PRO A 392 6.40 15.17 4.28
N PHE A 393 7.47 14.47 3.95
CA PHE A 393 8.85 14.95 4.06
C PHE A 393 9.41 15.25 2.68
N ILE A 394 10.13 16.37 2.57
CA ILE A 394 10.70 16.91 1.31
C ILE A 394 9.68 16.84 0.14
N GLY A 395 8.40 17.00 0.47
CA GLY A 395 7.27 16.83 -0.43
C GLY A 395 6.51 18.13 -0.66
N THR A 396 5.51 18.06 -1.54
CA THR A 396 4.65 19.19 -1.91
C THR A 396 3.29 18.69 -2.35
N GLY A 397 2.25 19.52 -2.17
CA GLY A 397 0.94 19.32 -2.74
C GLY A 397 0.88 19.71 -4.22
N GLN A 398 1.92 20.33 -4.79
CA GLN A 398 1.98 20.74 -6.20
C GLN A 398 2.14 19.56 -7.16
N SER A 399 1.69 19.73 -8.41
CA SER A 399 2.18 18.90 -9.51
C SER A 399 3.58 19.38 -9.90
N THR A 400 4.57 18.53 -9.72
CA THR A 400 5.96 18.75 -10.16
C THR A 400 6.11 18.93 -11.68
N PHE A 401 5.04 18.70 -12.46
CA PHE A 401 5.06 18.78 -13.92
C PHE A 401 4.15 19.86 -14.53
N ASN A 402 3.39 20.67 -13.75
CA ASN A 402 2.81 21.92 -14.27
C ASN A 402 2.19 22.87 -13.22
N GLU A 403 2.24 24.16 -13.59
CA GLU A 403 1.50 25.35 -13.12
C GLU A 403 1.63 25.78 -11.65
N ASP A 404 2.48 26.79 -11.39
CA ASP A 404 2.24 27.94 -10.45
C ASP A 404 3.42 28.96 -10.51
N ILE A 405 4.01 29.19 -11.70
CA ILE A 405 5.01 30.25 -11.92
C ILE A 405 4.30 31.48 -12.51
N PRO A 406 4.34 32.65 -11.86
CA PRO A 406 3.84 33.88 -12.46
C PRO A 406 4.58 34.18 -13.77
N GLY A 407 3.86 34.16 -14.90
CA GLY A 407 4.39 34.51 -16.23
C GLY A 407 4.31 33.42 -17.30
N ASN A 408 3.87 32.20 -16.98
CA ASN A 408 3.59 31.19 -18.01
C ASN A 408 2.10 31.28 -18.41
N THR A 409 1.82 31.75 -19.63
CA THR A 409 0.45 31.97 -20.15
C THR A 409 -0.03 30.85 -21.08
N GLU A 410 0.75 29.78 -21.26
CA GLU A 410 0.33 28.62 -22.05
C GLU A 410 -0.39 27.60 -21.17
N ILE A 411 -1.71 27.49 -21.37
CA ILE A 411 -2.51 26.36 -20.91
C ILE A 411 -2.11 25.16 -21.78
N ILE A 412 -1.16 24.37 -21.30
CA ILE A 412 -0.81 23.09 -21.92
C ILE A 412 -1.98 22.14 -21.64
N PRO A 413 -2.48 21.34 -22.62
CA PRO A 413 -3.51 20.35 -22.38
C PRO A 413 -3.00 19.33 -21.36
N ALA A 414 -3.37 19.54 -20.10
CA ALA A 414 -3.02 18.68 -18.98
C ALA A 414 -3.64 17.31 -19.24
N ASN A 415 -2.82 16.27 -19.32
CA ASN A 415 -3.34 14.91 -19.15
C ASN A 415 -4.03 14.80 -17.76
N ARG A 416 -4.82 13.75 -17.57
CA ARG A 416 -5.57 13.42 -16.32
C ARG A 416 -4.80 13.60 -15.01
N TRP A 417 -3.48 13.62 -15.08
CA TRP A 417 -2.58 13.52 -13.94
C TRP A 417 -1.88 14.82 -13.56
N MET A 418 -1.85 15.82 -14.44
CA MET A 418 -1.21 17.10 -14.16
C MET A 418 -2.13 18.06 -13.38
N ASN A 419 -3.44 17.78 -13.33
CA ASN A 419 -4.43 18.58 -12.62
C ASN A 419 -4.86 18.07 -11.23
N SER A 420 -4.48 16.85 -10.81
CA SER A 420 -4.69 16.37 -9.43
C SER A 420 -3.47 16.66 -8.55
N THR A 421 -3.37 17.93 -8.15
CA THR A 421 -2.38 18.35 -7.14
C THR A 421 -3.05 18.23 -5.77
N GLY A 422 -2.38 17.64 -4.78
CA GLY A 422 -2.92 17.60 -3.43
C GLY A 422 -3.21 19.00 -2.87
N ARG A 423 -2.52 20.05 -3.36
CA ARG A 423 -2.82 21.47 -3.06
C ARG A 423 -4.25 21.85 -3.43
N LYS A 424 -4.69 21.47 -4.64
CA LYS A 424 -6.05 21.75 -5.14
C LYS A 424 -7.13 20.97 -4.36
N MET A 425 -6.75 20.01 -3.51
CA MET A 425 -7.64 19.19 -2.71
C MET A 425 -7.53 19.49 -1.20
N LEU A 426 -6.76 20.52 -0.79
CA LEU A 426 -6.56 20.84 0.63
C LEU A 426 -7.84 21.23 1.37
N GLU A 427 -8.94 21.53 0.68
CA GLU A 427 -10.25 21.65 1.33
C GLU A 427 -10.61 20.41 2.16
N ASN A 428 -10.13 19.23 1.76
CA ASN A 428 -10.40 17.95 2.40
C ASN A 428 -9.56 17.70 3.66
N ALA A 429 -8.52 18.51 3.90
CA ALA A 429 -7.57 18.32 5.00
C ALA A 429 -8.01 18.93 6.33
N LEU A 430 -9.25 19.45 6.44
CA LEU A 430 -9.72 20.15 7.64
C LEU A 430 -9.60 19.30 8.92
N ASN A 431 -9.83 17.99 8.82
CA ASN A 431 -9.75 17.03 9.92
C ASN A 431 -8.57 16.05 9.79
N LEU A 432 -7.65 16.28 8.84
CA LEU A 432 -6.43 15.51 8.64
C LEU A 432 -5.21 16.43 8.91
N PRO A 433 -4.61 16.38 10.11
CA PRO A 433 -3.42 17.17 10.43
C PRO A 433 -2.24 16.85 9.52
N PHE A 434 -1.50 17.86 9.08
CA PHE A 434 -0.25 17.72 8.33
C PHE A 434 0.97 17.98 9.22
N ARG A 435 2.01 17.14 9.17
CA ARG A 435 3.31 17.41 9.82
C ARG A 435 4.41 17.30 8.76
N MET A 436 4.88 18.46 8.32
CA MET A 436 5.71 18.61 7.13
C MET A 436 7.13 19.03 7.50
N ALA A 437 8.12 18.56 6.74
CA ALA A 437 9.50 19.03 6.86
C ALA A 437 10.19 19.09 5.50
N ASN A 438 10.84 20.22 5.18
CA ASN A 438 11.57 20.41 3.93
C ASN A 438 12.90 21.14 4.15
N GLY A 439 13.88 20.86 3.28
CA GLY A 439 15.11 21.64 3.17
C GLY A 439 14.87 22.97 2.47
N ALA A 440 15.49 24.05 2.96
CA ALA A 440 15.32 25.37 2.37
C ALA A 440 16.09 25.55 1.04
N LEU A 441 17.10 24.71 0.80
CA LEU A 441 17.97 24.76 -0.38
C LEU A 441 17.66 23.63 -1.38
N ASP A 442 16.50 22.99 -1.25
CA ASP A 442 16.06 21.88 -2.09
C ASP A 442 15.90 22.31 -3.56
N PRO A 443 16.71 21.79 -4.50
CA PRO A 443 16.63 22.15 -5.91
C PRO A 443 15.57 21.35 -6.69
N ILE A 444 15.00 20.29 -6.11
CA ILE A 444 14.06 19.38 -6.77
C ILE A 444 12.64 19.71 -6.35
N VAL A 445 12.36 19.71 -5.04
CA VAL A 445 11.11 20.21 -4.47
C VAL A 445 11.37 21.59 -3.91
N ASN A 446 11.34 22.57 -4.81
CA ASN A 446 11.64 23.96 -4.47
C ASN A 446 10.77 24.44 -3.30
N LEU A 447 11.38 24.99 -2.25
CA LEU A 447 10.71 25.43 -1.02
C LEU A 447 9.50 26.36 -1.26
N THR A 448 9.47 27.09 -2.38
CA THR A 448 8.31 27.91 -2.76
C THR A 448 7.02 27.10 -2.86
N TRP A 449 7.09 25.85 -3.29
CA TRP A 449 5.93 24.97 -3.45
C TRP A 449 5.29 24.54 -2.12
N PRO A 450 5.99 23.89 -1.17
CA PRO A 450 5.42 23.60 0.15
C PRO A 450 5.05 24.86 0.93
N THR A 451 5.70 26.01 0.65
CA THR A 451 5.28 27.29 1.23
C THR A 451 3.92 27.76 0.71
N GLN A 452 3.62 27.56 -0.59
CA GLN A 452 2.30 27.81 -1.17
C GLN A 452 1.25 26.84 -0.62
N ASP A 453 1.61 25.57 -0.38
CA ASP A 453 0.72 24.61 0.30
C ASP A 453 0.34 25.10 1.69
N VAL A 454 1.33 25.55 2.47
CA VAL A 454 1.12 26.11 3.82
C VAL A 454 0.30 27.39 3.78
N ALA A 455 0.51 28.27 2.79
CA ALA A 455 -0.35 29.45 2.61
C ALA A 455 -1.81 29.04 2.37
N ARG A 456 -2.05 28.04 1.51
CA ARG A 456 -3.39 27.51 1.25
C ARG A 456 -4.00 26.82 2.48
N MET A 457 -3.21 26.05 3.23
CA MET A 457 -3.66 25.44 4.49
C MET A 457 -4.06 26.51 5.52
N LYS A 458 -3.34 27.64 5.58
CA LYS A 458 -3.69 28.77 6.45
C LYS A 458 -5.01 29.41 6.08
N GLU A 459 -5.24 29.67 4.78
CA GLU A 459 -6.52 30.18 4.28
C GLU A 459 -7.69 29.25 4.63
N LEU A 460 -7.46 27.94 4.52
CA LEU A 460 -8.44 26.90 4.81
C LEU A 460 -8.57 26.56 6.29
N GLN A 461 -7.69 27.11 7.15
CA GLN A 461 -7.64 26.84 8.58
C GLN A 461 -7.35 25.36 8.91
N ASN A 462 -6.60 24.67 8.05
CA ASN A 462 -6.20 23.28 8.26
C ASN A 462 -5.12 23.18 9.35
N ASP A 463 -5.19 22.12 10.16
CA ASP A 463 -4.15 21.81 11.14
C ASP A 463 -2.87 21.37 10.42
N HIS A 464 -1.78 22.11 10.62
CA HIS A 464 -0.51 21.80 10.00
C HIS A 464 0.67 22.29 10.83
N GLN A 465 1.79 21.61 10.69
CA GLN A 465 3.10 22.05 11.16
C GLN A 465 4.09 21.94 10.01
N PHE A 466 4.93 22.96 9.83
CA PHE A 466 5.92 23.00 8.77
C PHE A 466 7.29 23.39 9.33
N LEU A 467 8.21 22.43 9.28
CA LEU A 467 9.61 22.59 9.66
C LEU A 467 10.43 22.90 8.40
N ILE A 468 11.21 23.96 8.44
CA ILE A 468 12.06 24.40 7.33
C ILE A 468 13.51 24.35 7.80
N PHE A 469 14.30 23.42 7.26
CA PHE A 469 15.71 23.25 7.61
C PHE A 469 16.59 24.10 6.71
N HIS A 470 17.25 25.12 7.25
CA HIS A 470 17.85 26.21 6.46
C HIS A 470 19.08 25.78 5.66
N GLY A 471 19.83 24.77 6.12
CA GLY A 471 21.05 24.28 5.47
C GLY A 471 20.87 23.00 4.64
N ARG A 472 19.65 22.46 4.57
CA ARG A 472 19.36 21.16 3.94
C ARG A 472 18.80 21.33 2.52
N HIS A 473 19.10 20.38 1.64
CA HIS A 473 18.65 20.30 0.26
C HIS A 473 17.56 19.21 0.09
N HIS A 474 17.65 18.38 -0.95
CA HIS A 474 16.72 17.28 -1.27
C HIS A 474 17.16 15.93 -0.66
N GLU A 475 17.71 15.95 0.54
CA GLU A 475 18.14 14.75 1.26
C GLU A 475 17.11 14.29 2.28
N THR A 476 17.12 12.98 2.53
CA THR A 476 16.35 12.37 3.60
C THR A 476 17.14 12.45 4.90
N ILE A 477 16.52 12.92 5.97
CA ILE A 477 17.12 12.96 7.30
C ILE A 477 16.27 12.10 8.25
N PRO A 478 16.64 10.83 8.47
CA PRO A 478 15.82 9.89 9.24
C PRO A 478 15.55 10.34 10.69
N GLU A 479 16.45 11.09 11.31
CA GLU A 479 16.28 11.63 12.66
C GLU A 479 15.07 12.57 12.76
N TYR A 480 14.77 13.32 11.69
CA TYR A 480 13.58 14.18 11.65
C TYR A 480 12.30 13.36 11.59
N ILE A 481 12.33 12.29 10.80
CA ILE A 481 11.21 11.36 10.64
C ILE A 481 10.94 10.67 11.96
N ASN A 482 11.99 10.18 12.63
CA ASN A 482 11.88 9.56 13.95
C ASN A 482 11.22 10.49 14.96
N ALA A 483 11.70 11.73 15.06
CA ALA A 483 11.15 12.73 15.98
C ALA A 483 9.67 13.01 15.69
N VAL A 484 9.28 13.20 14.42
CA VAL A 484 7.87 13.43 14.05
C VAL A 484 7.01 12.20 14.33
N TYR A 485 7.50 10.98 14.08
CA TYR A 485 6.77 9.73 14.34
C TYR A 485 6.48 9.54 15.84
N HIS A 486 7.49 9.71 16.69
CA HIS A 486 7.29 9.68 18.14
C HIS A 486 6.36 10.80 18.64
N GLN A 487 6.46 11.99 18.05
CA GLN A 487 5.57 13.10 18.38
C GLN A 487 4.10 12.75 18.10
N VAL A 488 3.77 12.21 16.92
CA VAL A 488 2.38 11.94 16.55
C VAL A 488 1.78 10.71 17.21
N ILE A 489 2.57 9.76 17.70
CA ILE A 489 2.04 8.56 18.36
C ILE A 489 1.65 8.84 19.81
N ASN A 490 2.50 9.55 20.55
CA ASN A 490 2.33 9.72 21.99
C ASN A 490 3.05 10.95 22.57
N GLY A 491 3.32 11.97 21.76
CA GLY A 491 3.98 13.17 22.25
C GLY A 491 5.41 12.91 22.75
N CYS A 492 6.15 12.02 22.07
CA CYS A 492 7.53 11.65 22.42
C CYS A 492 7.69 10.84 23.71
N ALA A 493 6.62 10.32 24.31
CA ALA A 493 6.67 9.64 25.60
C ALA A 493 7.51 8.36 25.59
N THR A 494 7.63 7.69 24.44
CA THR A 494 8.41 6.45 24.26
C THR A 494 9.68 6.64 23.44
N ALA A 495 10.06 7.88 23.12
CA ALA A 495 11.25 8.13 22.31
C ALA A 495 12.50 7.79 23.13
N ALA A 496 13.26 6.77 22.71
CA ALA A 496 14.58 6.55 23.32
C ALA A 496 15.54 7.67 22.93
N ILE A 497 15.39 8.19 21.70
CA ILE A 497 16.05 9.39 21.19
C ILE A 497 15.06 10.57 21.29
N THR A 498 15.12 11.33 22.39
CA THR A 498 14.27 12.53 22.59
C THR A 498 14.77 13.77 21.85
N ALA A 499 15.99 13.70 21.30
CA ALA A 499 16.62 14.78 20.56
C ALA A 499 15.74 15.22 19.38
N GLY A 500 15.41 16.51 19.32
CA GLY A 500 14.64 17.11 18.22
C GLY A 500 13.12 16.90 18.30
N CYS A 501 12.65 16.03 19.20
CA CYS A 501 11.22 15.81 19.44
C CYS A 501 10.63 16.90 20.32
N VAL A 502 9.50 17.49 19.91
CA VAL A 502 8.88 18.63 20.59
C VAL A 502 7.54 18.21 21.20
N ALA A 503 7.62 17.59 22.38
CA ALA A 503 6.50 16.90 23.04
C ALA A 503 5.23 17.74 23.21
N ASN A 504 5.32 19.06 23.37
CA ASN A 504 4.15 19.92 23.60
C ASN A 504 3.33 20.24 22.32
N ARG A 505 3.79 19.83 21.14
CA ARG A 505 3.09 20.05 19.86
C ARG A 505 1.88 19.11 19.71
N ASP A 506 2.10 17.81 19.92
CA ASP A 506 1.08 16.75 19.88
C ASP A 506 1.16 15.88 21.15
N SER A 507 1.01 16.50 22.31
CA SER A 507 1.38 15.93 23.62
C SER A 507 0.69 14.63 24.03
N THR A 508 -0.45 14.31 23.43
CA THR A 508 -1.18 13.06 23.70
C THR A 508 -1.10 12.08 22.53
N GLY A 509 -0.31 12.38 21.50
CA GLY A 509 -0.44 11.76 20.18
C GLY A 509 -1.73 12.19 19.46
N ILE A 510 -1.80 11.84 18.18
CA ILE A 510 -2.90 12.13 17.29
C ILE A 510 -3.71 10.86 17.07
N LYS A 511 -5.03 11.00 17.17
CA LYS A 511 -5.99 9.96 16.76
C LYS A 511 -6.93 10.52 15.71
N ARG A 512 -7.28 9.68 14.75
CA ARG A 512 -8.30 9.99 13.75
C ARG A 512 -9.65 10.19 14.42
N ASP A 513 -10.37 11.23 14.02
CA ASP A 513 -11.78 11.40 14.41
C ASP A 513 -12.67 10.93 13.26
N ILE A 514 -13.27 9.74 13.42
CA ILE A 514 -14.16 9.15 12.40
C ILE A 514 -15.50 9.87 12.25
N ASN A 515 -15.88 10.69 13.24
CA ASN A 515 -17.13 11.45 13.28
C ASN A 515 -16.86 12.88 13.76
N PRO A 516 -16.15 13.70 12.97
CA PRO A 516 -15.82 15.07 13.35
C PRO A 516 -17.05 15.96 13.29
N ALA A 517 -17.10 17.00 14.12
CA ALA A 517 -18.25 17.88 14.17
C ALA A 517 -18.45 18.72 12.89
N ARG A 518 -17.36 19.02 12.18
CA ARG A 518 -17.39 19.77 10.92
C ARG A 518 -16.71 18.96 9.84
N VAL A 519 -17.34 18.80 8.70
CA VAL A 519 -16.78 18.17 7.51
C VAL A 519 -16.70 19.20 6.40
N ARG A 520 -15.50 19.41 5.87
CA ARG A 520 -15.30 20.09 4.59
C ARG A 520 -14.76 19.06 3.61
N TYR A 521 -15.44 18.94 2.48
CA TYR A 521 -15.02 18.01 1.44
C TYR A 521 -15.30 18.59 0.05
N LYS A 522 -14.36 18.34 -0.86
CA LYS A 522 -14.35 18.74 -2.26
C LYS A 522 -14.29 17.48 -3.09
N VAL A 523 -15.29 17.32 -3.96
CA VAL A 523 -15.35 16.26 -4.96
C VAL A 523 -14.86 16.80 -6.29
N VAL A 524 -14.00 16.03 -6.96
CA VAL A 524 -13.51 16.32 -8.31
C VAL A 524 -13.66 15.03 -9.13
N PRO A 525 -14.79 14.84 -9.85
CA PRO A 525 -15.06 13.60 -10.57
C PRO A 525 -13.96 13.19 -11.56
N TYR A 526 -13.24 14.17 -12.12
CA TYR A 526 -12.08 13.92 -12.98
C TYR A 526 -10.97 13.06 -12.32
N HIS A 527 -10.87 13.09 -10.99
CA HIS A 527 -9.89 12.28 -10.26
C HIS A 527 -10.33 10.82 -10.11
N PHE A 528 -11.60 10.47 -10.36
CA PHE A 528 -12.12 9.12 -10.16
C PHE A 528 -11.49 8.19 -11.19
N ALA A 529 -11.12 6.98 -10.80
CA ALA A 529 -10.70 5.88 -11.68
C ALA A 529 -11.63 4.68 -11.43
N GLU A 530 -12.86 4.81 -11.93
CA GLU A 530 -13.94 3.86 -11.65
C GLU A 530 -13.66 2.47 -12.24
N ASP A 531 -12.89 2.41 -13.32
CA ASP A 531 -12.42 1.18 -13.96
C ASP A 531 -11.56 0.32 -13.03
N ILE A 532 -10.91 0.92 -12.03
CA ILE A 532 -10.12 0.24 -10.99
C ILE A 532 -10.68 0.48 -9.58
N GLY A 533 -11.95 0.90 -9.48
CA GLY A 533 -12.68 1.04 -8.21
C GLY A 533 -12.34 2.27 -7.37
N LEU A 534 -11.56 3.24 -7.87
CA LEU A 534 -11.24 4.46 -7.13
C LEU A 534 -12.30 5.54 -7.35
N ARG A 535 -13.04 5.85 -6.27
CA ARG A 535 -14.07 6.89 -6.27
C ARG A 535 -13.96 7.75 -5.02
N TYR A 536 -14.05 9.07 -5.16
CA TYR A 536 -13.75 10.05 -4.09
C TYR A 536 -14.95 11.01 -3.88
N ASP A 537 -16.11 10.45 -3.57
CA ASP A 537 -17.38 11.19 -3.48
C ASP A 537 -17.86 11.46 -2.05
N GLY A 538 -16.96 11.38 -1.07
CA GLY A 538 -17.21 11.78 0.31
C GLY A 538 -16.14 11.31 1.29
N ALA A 539 -16.32 11.69 2.54
CA ALA A 539 -15.51 11.28 3.68
C ALA A 539 -16.30 11.48 4.98
N TYR A 540 -15.94 10.73 6.02
CA TYR A 540 -16.60 10.78 7.34
C TYR A 540 -18.10 10.44 7.20
N TRP A 541 -19.00 11.29 7.71
CA TRP A 541 -20.45 11.12 7.62
C TRP A 541 -21.08 11.82 6.40
N VAL A 542 -20.27 12.24 5.43
CA VAL A 542 -20.71 12.82 4.15
C VAL A 542 -20.34 11.88 3.00
N SER A 543 -21.27 11.61 2.09
CA SER A 543 -21.06 10.67 0.97
C SER A 543 -21.92 10.99 -0.25
N GLY A 544 -21.72 10.25 -1.35
CA GLY A 544 -22.60 10.29 -2.53
C GLY A 544 -22.60 11.63 -3.27
N MET A 545 -21.52 12.41 -3.15
CA MET A 545 -21.42 13.72 -3.79
C MET A 545 -21.31 13.59 -5.31
N SER A 546 -22.12 14.35 -6.05
CA SER A 546 -21.99 14.49 -7.51
C SER A 546 -22.17 15.96 -7.93
N VAL A 547 -21.60 16.37 -9.07
CA VAL A 547 -21.59 17.77 -9.54
C VAL A 547 -22.70 18.04 -10.58
N ARG A 548 -23.15 19.30 -10.72
CA ARG A 548 -24.28 19.67 -11.62
C ARG A 548 -23.91 19.89 -13.08
N GLU A 549 -22.75 20.47 -13.36
CA GLU A 549 -22.28 20.75 -14.72
C GLU A 549 -20.98 20.00 -15.03
N THR A 550 -20.88 19.42 -16.22
CA THR A 550 -19.63 18.91 -16.82
C THR A 550 -19.51 19.48 -18.23
N PRO A 551 -18.41 20.21 -18.51
CA PRO A 551 -17.50 19.75 -19.54
C PRO A 551 -16.37 18.93 -18.90
N ASP A 552 -15.93 17.90 -19.61
CA ASP A 552 -15.01 16.86 -19.15
C ASP A 552 -13.59 17.40 -18.94
N ASP A 553 -13.30 18.07 -17.81
CA ASP A 553 -11.92 18.22 -17.28
C ASP A 553 -11.75 19.03 -15.97
N VAL A 554 -12.68 19.92 -15.54
CA VAL A 554 -12.42 20.82 -14.37
C VAL A 554 -13.59 21.06 -13.39
N SER A 555 -14.73 20.37 -13.51
CA SER A 555 -15.86 20.60 -12.59
C SER A 555 -15.63 20.00 -11.20
N PHE A 556 -15.87 20.78 -10.14
CA PHE A 556 -15.77 20.34 -8.75
C PHE A 556 -16.99 20.78 -7.93
N GLY A 557 -17.31 20.02 -6.88
CA GLY A 557 -18.34 20.36 -5.89
C GLY A 557 -17.73 20.45 -4.50
N ILE A 558 -18.30 21.28 -3.61
CA ILE A 558 -17.82 21.44 -2.24
C ILE A 558 -19.00 21.39 -1.27
N VAL A 559 -18.77 20.75 -0.13
CA VAL A 559 -19.60 20.85 1.07
C VAL A 559 -18.74 21.37 2.22
N ASP A 560 -19.28 22.31 2.99
CA ASP A 560 -18.79 22.68 4.32
C ASP A 560 -19.98 22.57 5.28
N VAL A 561 -19.96 21.56 6.15
CA VAL A 561 -21.09 21.22 7.00
C VAL A 561 -20.65 21.06 8.44
N THR A 562 -21.43 21.61 9.37
CA THR A 562 -21.21 21.54 10.81
C THR A 562 -22.42 20.95 11.50
N SER A 563 -22.23 19.86 12.24
CA SER A 563 -23.19 19.34 13.21
C SER A 563 -22.87 19.85 14.61
N PHE A 564 -23.78 20.64 15.17
CA PHE A 564 -23.71 21.12 16.55
C PHE A 564 -24.09 20.03 17.56
N ALA A 565 -24.62 18.89 17.12
CA ALA A 565 -24.84 17.76 18.00
C ALA A 565 -23.53 17.10 18.45
N LEU A 566 -22.44 17.41 17.74
CA LEU A 566 -21.07 17.02 18.07
C LEU A 566 -20.24 18.23 18.53
N ALA A 567 -20.87 19.27 19.08
CA ALA A 567 -20.17 20.51 19.44
C ALA A 567 -19.00 20.32 20.41
N ASP A 568 -19.00 19.25 21.21
CA ASP A 568 -17.89 18.85 22.08
C ASP A 568 -16.61 18.46 21.31
N LYS A 569 -16.73 18.18 20.01
CA LYS A 569 -15.63 17.92 19.07
C LYS A 569 -15.34 19.08 18.13
N LEU A 570 -16.10 20.17 18.18
CA LEU A 570 -15.79 21.34 17.35
C LEU A 570 -14.45 21.91 17.76
N LYS A 571 -13.69 22.40 16.77
CA LYS A 571 -12.36 22.95 16.98
C LYS A 571 -12.18 24.32 16.33
N SER A 572 -11.57 25.24 17.06
CA SER A 572 -11.11 26.55 16.60
C SER A 572 -9.61 26.54 16.33
N THR A 573 -9.18 27.36 15.38
CA THR A 573 -7.79 27.43 14.95
C THR A 573 -6.98 28.38 15.83
N ILE A 574 -5.77 27.94 16.20
CA ILE A 574 -4.78 28.69 16.93
C ILE A 574 -3.51 28.72 16.09
N GLN A 575 -2.93 29.91 15.92
CA GLN A 575 -1.68 30.04 15.20
C GLN A 575 -0.51 29.61 16.09
N GLU A 576 0.34 28.74 15.55
CA GLU A 576 1.57 28.29 16.20
C GLU A 576 2.76 28.90 15.46
N LEU A 577 3.61 29.61 16.20
CA LEU A 577 4.86 30.16 15.70
C LEU A 577 5.97 29.76 16.67
N SER A 578 7.18 29.59 16.13
CA SER A 578 8.34 29.52 16.99
C SER A 578 8.52 30.84 17.75
N LEU A 579 8.81 30.76 19.05
CA LEU A 579 9.16 31.94 19.85
C LEU A 579 10.51 32.54 19.41
N GLU A 580 11.43 31.69 18.93
CA GLU A 580 12.72 32.07 18.39
C GLU A 580 12.73 31.97 16.85
N PRO A 581 13.31 32.92 16.11
CA PRO A 581 13.28 32.90 14.64
C PRO A 581 14.04 31.71 14.03
N THR A 582 15.03 31.18 14.75
CA THR A 582 15.85 30.04 14.34
C THR A 582 16.04 29.11 15.54
N LEU A 583 15.69 27.85 15.36
CA LEU A 583 15.88 26.75 16.31
C LEU A 583 17.06 25.89 15.83
N VAL A 584 17.60 25.06 16.73
CA VAL A 584 18.61 24.05 16.39
C VAL A 584 18.02 22.67 16.65
N PHE A 585 18.08 21.80 15.66
CA PHE A 585 17.60 20.42 15.76
C PHE A 585 18.72 19.54 16.29
N ASP A 586 18.54 19.01 17.49
CA ASP A 586 19.35 17.94 18.06
C ASP A 586 18.79 16.60 17.51
N PRO A 587 19.57 15.63 17.03
CA PRO A 587 21.02 15.47 17.18
C PRO A 587 21.87 16.03 16.04
N THR A 588 21.27 16.51 14.95
CA THR A 588 22.02 16.85 13.74
C THR A 588 22.73 18.20 13.79
N GLY A 589 22.34 19.09 14.72
CA GLY A 589 22.83 20.45 14.83
C GLY A 589 22.26 21.42 13.78
N ASP A 590 21.28 20.97 12.99
CA ASP A 590 20.73 21.78 11.90
C ASP A 590 19.89 22.94 12.39
N THR A 591 20.08 24.10 11.78
CA THR A 591 19.21 25.25 12.03
C THR A 591 17.90 25.10 11.26
N TYR A 592 16.77 25.32 11.93
CA TYR A 592 15.46 25.25 11.31
C TYR A 592 14.51 26.32 11.84
N SER A 593 13.46 26.61 11.08
CA SER A 593 12.33 27.41 11.53
C SER A 593 11.04 26.58 11.52
N PHE A 594 10.06 27.04 12.29
CA PHE A 594 8.78 26.37 12.45
C PHE A 594 7.62 27.36 12.31
N GLN A 595 6.58 26.92 11.60
CA GLN A 595 5.28 27.58 11.56
C GLN A 595 4.17 26.55 11.50
N GLY A 596 3.02 26.87 12.10
CA GLY A 596 1.87 25.98 12.05
C GLY A 596 0.55 26.63 12.41
N LEU A 597 -0.50 25.84 12.26
CA LEU A 597 -1.82 26.08 12.82
C LEU A 597 -2.25 24.81 13.54
N ARG A 598 -2.70 24.94 14.79
CA ARG A 598 -3.33 23.84 15.52
C ARG A 598 -4.81 24.10 15.67
N ARG A 599 -5.62 23.03 15.69
CA ARG A 599 -7.05 23.13 15.99
C ARG A 599 -7.35 22.56 17.37
N GLU A 600 -7.89 23.40 18.25
CA GLU A 600 -8.24 23.04 19.63
C GLU A 600 -9.74 23.11 19.86
N LYS A 601 -10.25 22.35 20.84
CA LYS A 601 -11.67 22.28 21.17
C LYS A 601 -12.28 23.68 21.36
N SER A 602 -13.40 23.94 20.69
CA SER A 602 -14.19 25.14 20.90
C SER A 602 -15.20 24.93 22.03
N GLY A 603 -15.54 26.00 22.75
CA GLY A 603 -16.54 25.98 23.83
C GLY A 603 -17.98 26.04 23.33
N ALA A 604 -18.28 25.48 22.15
CA ALA A 604 -19.63 25.51 21.57
C ALA A 604 -20.59 24.58 22.33
N GLU A 605 -21.87 24.97 22.41
CA GLU A 605 -22.91 24.18 23.07
C GLU A 605 -23.45 23.08 22.15
N ILE A 606 -23.79 21.93 22.74
CA ILE A 606 -24.41 20.80 22.03
C ILE A 606 -25.85 21.15 21.70
N GLU A 607 -26.18 21.14 20.41
CA GLU A 607 -27.53 21.42 19.91
C GLU A 607 -27.94 20.39 18.86
N GLN A 608 -29.22 20.03 18.81
CA GLN A 608 -29.78 19.18 17.74
C GLN A 608 -29.94 20.00 16.45
N ARG A 609 -28.81 20.47 15.91
CA ARG A 609 -28.73 21.39 14.79
C ARG A 609 -27.57 21.03 13.85
N MET A 610 -27.81 21.16 12.55
CA MET A 610 -26.77 21.06 11.51
C MET A 610 -26.89 22.24 10.55
N ILE A 611 -25.75 22.77 10.08
CA ILE A 611 -25.68 23.83 9.07
C ILE A 611 -24.75 23.36 7.95
N ALA A 612 -25.21 23.40 6.69
CA ALA A 612 -24.46 22.95 5.52
C ALA A 612 -24.44 24.02 4.42
N ASP A 613 -23.27 24.34 3.91
CA ASP A 613 -23.07 25.15 2.70
C ASP A 613 -22.62 24.25 1.55
N LEU A 614 -23.37 24.27 0.44
CA LEU A 614 -23.21 23.41 -0.72
C LEU A 614 -22.90 24.24 -1.97
N LYS A 615 -21.82 23.90 -2.66
CA LYS A 615 -21.40 24.54 -3.91
C LYS A 615 -21.32 23.54 -5.05
N ASN A 616 -22.00 23.81 -6.15
CA ASN A 616 -21.98 23.02 -7.39
C ASN A 616 -22.29 21.51 -7.19
N LEU A 617 -23.21 21.16 -6.29
CA LEU A 617 -23.59 19.77 -6.02
C LEU A 617 -24.95 19.40 -6.61
N LYS A 618 -25.00 18.32 -7.38
CA LYS A 618 -26.25 17.73 -7.88
C LYS A 618 -26.88 16.87 -6.79
N ALA A 619 -26.07 16.07 -6.10
CA ALA A 619 -26.52 15.22 -5.01
C ALA A 619 -25.47 15.15 -3.90
N ILE A 620 -25.93 14.90 -2.68
CA ILE A 620 -25.10 14.64 -1.49
C ILE A 620 -25.91 13.82 -0.45
N ALA A 621 -25.21 13.03 0.37
CA ALA A 621 -25.79 12.30 1.48
C ALA A 621 -25.12 12.65 2.83
N PHE A 622 -25.92 12.69 3.89
CA PHE A 622 -25.49 12.87 5.28
C PHE A 622 -25.97 11.71 6.14
N ASP A 623 -25.05 11.03 6.84
CA ASP A 623 -25.38 10.07 7.88
C ASP A 623 -25.72 10.81 9.17
N THR A 624 -27.01 10.91 9.49
CA THR A 624 -27.49 11.73 10.61
C THR A 624 -27.04 11.19 11.96
N ARG A 625 -26.93 9.86 12.09
CA ARG A 625 -26.53 9.20 13.33
C ARG A 625 -25.04 9.42 13.58
N ARG A 626 -24.21 9.27 12.56
CA ARG A 626 -22.77 9.58 12.65
C ARG A 626 -22.50 11.07 12.85
N ALA A 627 -23.38 11.93 12.34
CA ALA A 627 -23.37 13.36 12.66
C ALA A 627 -23.91 13.69 14.07
N GLY A 628 -24.27 12.71 14.90
CA GLY A 628 -24.74 12.90 16.28
C GLY A 628 -26.19 13.37 16.43
N LEU A 629 -26.94 13.48 15.33
CA LEU A 629 -28.33 13.93 15.33
C LEU A 629 -29.26 12.79 15.76
N THR A 630 -30.25 13.11 16.60
CA THR A 630 -31.22 12.15 17.18
C THR A 630 -32.67 12.62 17.01
N PRO A 631 -33.14 12.82 15.77
CA PRO A 631 -34.47 13.36 15.46
C PRO A 631 -35.63 12.51 16.00
N GLU A 632 -35.36 11.26 16.37
CA GLU A 632 -36.28 10.33 16.99
C GLU A 632 -36.61 10.65 18.46
N THR A 633 -35.74 11.38 19.14
CA THR A 633 -35.91 11.79 20.56
C THR A 633 -36.10 13.28 20.74
N SER A 634 -35.47 14.10 19.89
CA SER A 634 -35.49 15.56 20.01
C SER A 634 -35.69 16.19 18.63
N PRO A 635 -36.51 17.25 18.48
CA PRO A 635 -36.62 17.95 17.20
C PRO A 635 -35.25 18.44 16.71
N THR A 636 -34.87 18.06 15.50
CA THR A 636 -33.58 18.41 14.89
C THR A 636 -33.80 19.45 13.79
N THR A 637 -32.97 20.49 13.77
CA THR A 637 -32.99 21.52 12.72
C THR A 637 -31.80 21.36 11.79
N ILE A 638 -32.03 21.28 10.48
CA ILE A 638 -30.98 21.26 9.46
C ILE A 638 -31.16 22.48 8.58
N VAL A 639 -30.15 23.35 8.51
CA VAL A 639 -30.11 24.52 7.63
C VAL A 639 -29.15 24.23 6.48
N ILE A 640 -29.62 24.39 5.25
CA ILE A 640 -28.86 24.08 4.04
C ILE A 640 -28.87 25.29 3.12
N THR A 641 -27.68 25.78 2.78
CA THR A 641 -27.49 26.80 1.76
C THR A 641 -26.93 26.13 0.51
N SER A 642 -27.59 26.26 -0.64
CA SER A 642 -27.07 25.78 -1.92
C SER A 642 -27.06 26.86 -2.98
N ASP A 643 -26.03 26.88 -3.82
CA ASP A 643 -25.94 27.72 -5.02
C ASP A 643 -26.75 27.20 -6.22
N GLY A 644 -27.44 26.06 -6.08
CA GLY A 644 -28.27 25.46 -7.13
C GLY A 644 -29.22 24.38 -6.58
N ILE A 645 -29.99 23.77 -7.47
CA ILE A 645 -30.88 22.66 -7.08
C ILE A 645 -30.02 21.46 -6.66
N THR A 646 -30.25 20.91 -5.47
CA THR A 646 -29.47 19.78 -4.95
C THR A 646 -30.39 18.71 -4.35
N ASP A 647 -30.11 17.45 -4.68
CA ASP A 647 -30.74 16.29 -4.06
C ASP A 647 -29.99 15.91 -2.78
N ILE A 648 -30.71 15.80 -1.67
CA ILE A 648 -30.12 15.51 -0.37
C ILE A 648 -30.71 14.24 0.20
N THR A 649 -29.84 13.28 0.50
CA THR A 649 -30.20 12.05 1.18
C THR A 649 -29.75 12.10 2.64
N LEU A 650 -30.68 11.96 3.57
CA LEU A 650 -30.36 11.77 4.98
C LEU A 650 -30.48 10.28 5.29
N THR A 651 -29.44 9.67 5.83
CA THR A 651 -29.40 8.24 6.19
C THR A 651 -29.24 8.04 7.69
N GLY A 652 -29.50 6.82 8.19
CA GLY A 652 -29.34 6.49 9.62
C GLY A 652 -30.53 6.88 10.49
N LEU A 653 -31.71 7.02 9.90
CA LEU A 653 -32.94 7.47 10.55
C LEU A 653 -33.88 6.33 10.93
N ASP A 654 -34.72 6.54 11.95
CA ASP A 654 -35.81 5.62 12.29
C ASP A 654 -37.01 5.77 11.32
N SER A 655 -37.80 4.70 11.16
CA SER A 655 -38.90 4.60 10.19
C SER A 655 -40.04 5.62 10.36
N ASN A 656 -40.13 6.30 11.50
CA ASN A 656 -41.21 7.25 11.82
C ASN A 656 -40.75 8.73 11.81
N VAL A 657 -39.51 9.01 11.40
CA VAL A 657 -39.02 10.39 11.28
C VAL A 657 -39.61 11.04 10.02
N LYS A 658 -40.06 12.29 10.16
CA LYS A 658 -40.59 13.10 9.06
C LYS A 658 -39.75 14.38 8.91
N ALA A 659 -39.50 14.78 7.67
CA ALA A 659 -38.90 16.07 7.35
C ALA A 659 -39.99 17.10 7.01
N ARG A 660 -39.84 18.31 7.57
CA ARG A 660 -40.70 19.46 7.28
C ARG A 660 -39.89 20.63 6.75
N ILE A 661 -40.47 21.36 5.81
CA ILE A 661 -40.03 22.69 5.40
C ILE A 661 -41.19 23.65 5.66
N GLY A 662 -40.99 24.59 6.58
CA GLY A 662 -42.09 25.33 7.19
C GLY A 662 -43.07 24.38 7.88
N ASN A 663 -44.36 24.47 7.53
CA ASN A 663 -45.41 23.62 8.11
C ASN A 663 -45.72 22.35 7.28
N SER A 664 -45.09 22.18 6.12
CA SER A 664 -45.39 21.09 5.19
C SER A 664 -44.45 19.90 5.42
N ILE A 665 -45.01 18.70 5.51
CA ILE A 665 -44.22 17.46 5.45
C ILE A 665 -43.77 17.28 4.00
N VAL A 666 -42.46 17.22 3.78
CA VAL A 666 -41.86 17.10 2.44
C VAL A 666 -41.31 15.71 2.17
N ALA A 667 -40.96 14.94 3.22
CA ALA A 667 -40.52 13.56 3.10
C ALA A 667 -40.78 12.77 4.40
N THR A 668 -40.92 11.46 4.29
CA THR A 668 -41.05 10.51 5.42
C THR A 668 -40.04 9.38 5.23
N THR A 669 -39.44 8.92 6.32
CA THR A 669 -38.37 7.92 6.24
C THR A 669 -38.85 6.66 5.53
N ASN A 670 -38.03 6.17 4.60
CA ASN A 670 -38.21 4.89 3.93
C ASN A 670 -36.89 4.12 4.01
N ASN A 671 -36.91 2.90 4.56
CA ASN A 671 -35.71 2.07 4.76
C ASN A 671 -34.53 2.82 5.43
N GLY A 672 -34.84 3.64 6.42
CA GLY A 672 -33.85 4.41 7.18
C GLY A 672 -33.28 5.64 6.46
N GLN A 673 -33.89 6.04 5.34
CA GLN A 673 -33.46 7.18 4.53
C GLN A 673 -34.58 8.20 4.27
N LEU A 674 -34.21 9.47 4.12
CA LEU A 674 -35.07 10.56 3.67
C LEU A 674 -34.43 11.24 2.46
N LEU A 675 -35.18 11.36 1.35
CA LEU A 675 -34.75 12.13 0.17
C LEU A 675 -35.44 13.49 0.16
N LEU A 676 -34.65 14.55 -0.05
CA LEU A 676 -35.09 15.93 -0.09
C LEU A 676 -34.59 16.59 -1.38
N HIS A 677 -35.43 17.43 -1.97
CA HIS A 677 -35.04 18.28 -3.10
C HIS A 677 -35.00 19.73 -2.61
N VAL A 678 -33.80 20.31 -2.53
CA VAL A 678 -33.62 21.71 -2.13
C VAL A 678 -33.30 22.59 -3.33
N SER A 679 -33.98 23.72 -3.40
CA SER A 679 -33.73 24.77 -4.39
C SER A 679 -32.48 25.58 -4.03
N ALA A 680 -32.00 26.40 -4.96
CA ALA A 680 -30.98 27.40 -4.68
C ALA A 680 -31.44 28.37 -3.56
N GLY A 681 -30.51 28.76 -2.70
CA GLY A 681 -30.75 29.57 -1.50
C GLY A 681 -30.68 28.76 -0.20
N GLU A 682 -31.12 29.39 0.88
CA GLU A 682 -31.20 28.77 2.20
C GLU A 682 -32.53 28.03 2.38
N THR A 683 -32.47 26.79 2.86
CA THR A 683 -33.63 25.99 3.26
C THR A 683 -33.45 25.48 4.68
N THR A 684 -34.46 25.70 5.53
CA THR A 684 -34.52 25.13 6.89
C THR A 684 -35.45 23.92 6.91
N ILE A 685 -34.91 22.80 7.36
CA ILE A 685 -35.60 21.50 7.49
C ILE A 685 -35.72 21.15 8.97
N THR A 686 -36.90 20.75 9.41
CA THR A 686 -37.11 20.21 10.76
C THR A 686 -37.39 18.71 10.67
N LEU A 687 -36.59 17.91 11.37
CA LEU A 687 -36.79 16.48 11.55
C LEU A 687 -37.39 16.21 12.92
N SER A 688 -38.40 15.34 12.97
CA SER A 688 -39.00 14.90 14.24
C SER A 688 -39.71 13.57 14.05
N ARG A 689 -39.72 12.76 15.10
CA ARG A 689 -40.62 11.61 15.22
C ARG A 689 -42.07 12.08 15.27
N HIS A 690 -42.95 11.36 14.57
CA HIS A 690 -44.39 11.49 14.71
C HIS A 690 -44.96 10.42 15.65
#